data_AF-A0A4R1NIY0-F1
#
_entry.id   AF-A0A4R1NIY0-F1
#
_cell.length_a   1.000
_cell.length_b   1.000
_cell.length_c   1.000
_cell.angle_alpha   90.00
_cell.angle_beta   90.00
_cell.angle_gamma   90.00
#
_symmetry.space_group_name_H-M   'P 1'
#
loop_
_entity.id
_entity.type
_entity.pdbx_description
1 polymer ?
#
loop_
_entity_poly.entity_id
_entity_poly.type
_entity_poly.pdbx_seq_one_letter_code
_entity_poly.pdbx_strand_id
1 'polypeptide(L)'
;MQARPAARRQQKISVTGPRQAGMSRSDNLRLNIKPIAYAIGLLLLSGAARAAGPRPFSGDWFAVKGATRAATAEAARSGGLPGMTPPLAQQQQANAQLARSIANLGQTAAAIAAAQAQQAAARQAALNAPGDVPDGLASGGLQVDNNPATQGWLNADAPTQSSAGGHTAVSINQTKDKAILNWQTFNVGKNTEVDFHQQASWAVLNRVNDPNGRPSEIEGQIKGDGTVLLMNRNGIVFTGSSQVNVRNLAAAAAAMSDDQFTTNGIYGAQTGGLYTPSFTNAGGALTVEPGAVISTSAPASVTQGGGYVLLMGQQVSNAGDIETPQGQAELAAGDNFIIRRGVGTDANPTSTTRGNEISPQLNPGTAAGQVNNTGLLVAREGDITLAGHNVQQNGAAIATTTVNTRGTIHLLNSDGDAAGRVTLGGSAVTAVLIDDDGKTTALDSQRDALSVPNGNGLATGQFDNLSTLADRRDQSRVEIVSGGDVVFTGGSMTLATGGQIAVSAAGRAFVADGANLDVSGAVGVQVAMDSSNLLVNVQGNELRDAPANRDSGKLANSNVWVDTSGLLYVPAGAGGDDSDRWYTAGGLLEVGGYLSNQGHRIGEWAALGGTVALSGREVVTQSGSRINISGGSIDTATGYLQQTWLKGPDGQLYNVNSAPADLMYTGIFKGFEKVHARWGDTSTEYFRNPLIGPEQILQNGYTVGRDAGQLIVSSPTAVLEGDVVAAVYNGPRQVDSRPDGVTDGYKLAHDTAALGGGLVVGLYTALGLTGGIDSDMRIGDIGGITQGMGENDALPDERTDTVWLDANSLNAQDLGGLTLISTDQIAVDAPLALATGGQLTLIGPKIDVDADITAHGGDITMGNVMSTIVSQGQTPFWVALNDAQGYSQLTIDNNAKIDLSGLWLNQRDGSDNGSSAIAFLDGGTLNVATTGGVTFSAGSLIDVSSGAAVLASGETRGGKGGNVSLIANDDTRVVGSNAPMDPSAPLIVDGKIIAYGFNGGGTLTLKAGQTVVIGDDATLAGGIWRQVRRFQPVYG
;
A
#
# COMPACT_ATOMS: atom_id res chain seq x y z
N MET A 1 5.69 -54.38 -1.49
CA MET A 1 6.19 -55.52 -0.68
C MET A 1 6.48 -55.00 0.72
N GLN A 2 5.89 -55.69 1.71
CA GLN A 2 6.06 -55.70 3.19
C GLN A 2 7.35 -55.07 3.78
N ALA A 3 7.45 -54.62 5.04
CA ALA A 3 6.58 -54.39 6.20
C ALA A 3 7.44 -53.73 7.32
N ARG A 4 6.80 -53.06 8.29
CA ARG A 4 7.33 -52.62 9.63
C ARG A 4 7.61 -53.85 10.56
N PRO A 5 7.90 -53.78 11.91
CA PRO A 5 7.87 -52.67 12.90
C PRO A 5 8.79 -52.71 14.19
N ALA A 6 8.65 -51.64 15.02
CA ALA A 6 8.53 -51.58 16.51
C ALA A 6 9.71 -51.94 17.45
N ALA A 7 9.85 -51.47 18.71
CA ALA A 7 9.31 -50.41 19.60
C ALA A 7 9.89 -50.60 21.04
N ARG A 8 9.61 -49.64 21.97
CA ARG A 8 9.62 -49.67 23.47
C ARG A 8 10.89 -49.16 24.22
N ARG A 9 10.83 -48.59 25.43
CA ARG A 9 9.89 -47.77 26.27
C ARG A 9 10.60 -47.54 27.64
N GLN A 10 10.53 -46.32 28.23
CA GLN A 10 10.46 -45.97 29.70
C GLN A 10 11.55 -46.50 30.68
N GLN A 11 11.90 -45.93 31.86
CA GLN A 11 11.39 -44.88 32.77
C GLN A 11 12.45 -44.55 33.85
N LYS A 12 12.27 -43.40 34.55
CA LYS A 12 13.00 -42.81 35.70
C LYS A 12 13.14 -43.71 36.95
N ILE A 13 14.20 -43.50 37.76
CA ILE A 13 14.16 -43.44 39.26
C ILE A 13 15.21 -42.42 39.79
N SER A 14 14.81 -41.69 40.82
CA SER A 14 15.47 -40.62 41.61
C SER A 14 15.98 -41.11 42.97
N VAL A 15 17.08 -40.59 43.54
CA VAL A 15 17.32 -40.49 45.02
C VAL A 15 18.26 -39.32 45.39
N THR A 16 17.96 -38.72 46.54
CA THR A 16 18.36 -37.50 47.28
C THR A 16 19.67 -37.49 48.10
N GLY A 17 20.28 -36.28 48.21
CA GLY A 17 20.87 -35.64 49.43
C GLY A 17 22.31 -36.00 49.89
N PRO A 18 22.93 -35.30 50.87
CA PRO A 18 22.56 -34.06 51.59
C PRO A 18 23.73 -33.07 51.96
N ARG A 19 23.36 -31.88 52.52
CA ARG A 19 23.90 -31.07 53.69
C ARG A 19 25.44 -30.91 53.90
N GLN A 20 26.05 -29.85 54.46
CA GLN A 20 25.69 -28.65 55.26
C GLN A 20 26.96 -27.77 55.44
N ALA A 21 26.77 -26.44 55.65
CA ALA A 21 27.54 -25.46 56.49
C ALA A 21 29.09 -25.35 56.39
N GLY A 22 29.77 -24.18 56.48
CA GLY A 22 29.43 -22.78 56.73
C GLY A 22 30.68 -22.02 57.24
N MET A 23 30.89 -20.77 56.77
CA MET A 23 31.73 -19.66 57.33
C MET A 23 33.26 -19.87 57.40
N SER A 24 34.18 -18.91 57.16
CA SER A 24 34.17 -17.46 56.92
C SER A 24 35.60 -17.00 56.50
N ARG A 25 35.69 -16.05 55.53
CA ARG A 25 36.71 -14.97 55.27
C ARG A 25 38.22 -15.33 55.33
N SER A 26 39.06 -14.98 54.35
CA SER A 26 39.36 -13.60 53.90
C SER A 26 40.19 -13.58 52.59
N ASP A 27 40.02 -12.49 51.84
CA ASP A 27 40.96 -11.78 50.96
C ASP A 27 41.38 -12.29 49.55
N ASN A 28 40.89 -11.48 48.59
CA ASN A 28 41.58 -10.90 47.43
C ASN A 28 41.92 -11.78 46.22
N LEU A 29 41.06 -11.69 45.20
CA LEU A 29 41.47 -11.45 43.82
C LEU A 29 40.32 -10.79 43.04
N ARG A 30 40.55 -9.55 42.60
CA ARG A 30 39.66 -8.80 41.69
C ARG A 30 39.75 -9.43 40.30
N LEU A 31 38.63 -9.94 39.79
CA LEU A 31 38.41 -10.24 38.38
C LEU A 31 37.25 -9.37 37.91
N ASN A 32 37.53 -8.47 36.98
CA ASN A 32 36.54 -7.69 36.25
C ASN A 32 35.67 -8.65 35.42
N ILE A 33 34.39 -8.77 35.77
CA ILE A 33 33.38 -9.49 35.00
C ILE A 33 32.34 -8.49 34.49
N LYS A 34 32.02 -8.64 33.20
CA LYS A 34 31.20 -7.80 32.32
C LYS A 34 29.73 -7.65 32.78
N PRO A 35 29.02 -6.56 32.39
CA PRO A 35 27.70 -6.19 32.91
C PRO A 35 26.51 -6.88 32.20
N ILE A 36 26.64 -8.16 31.84
CA ILE A 36 25.56 -8.92 31.14
C ILE A 36 24.83 -9.90 32.09
N ALA A 37 25.29 -10.08 33.33
CA ALA A 37 24.71 -11.06 34.25
C ALA A 37 23.54 -10.53 35.11
N TYR A 38 23.21 -9.24 35.06
CA TYR A 38 22.09 -8.67 35.84
C TYR A 38 20.74 -8.64 35.10
N ALA A 39 20.73 -8.91 33.78
CA ALA A 39 19.49 -8.92 32.98
C ALA A 39 18.78 -10.29 32.93
N ILE A 40 19.43 -11.37 33.37
CA ILE A 40 18.86 -12.74 33.31
C ILE A 40 18.27 -13.18 34.68
N GLY A 41 18.57 -12.47 35.76
CA GLY A 41 18.16 -12.83 37.13
C GLY A 41 16.72 -12.45 37.53
N LEU A 42 16.00 -11.65 36.74
CA LEU A 42 14.63 -11.22 37.05
C LEU A 42 13.52 -12.05 36.36
N LEU A 43 13.88 -13.08 35.60
CA LEU A 43 12.94 -13.89 34.81
C LEU A 43 12.51 -15.22 35.46
N LEU A 44 12.83 -15.48 36.74
CA LEU A 44 12.62 -16.80 37.36
C LEU A 44 11.63 -16.84 38.54
N LEU A 45 10.71 -15.88 38.66
CA LEU A 45 9.60 -15.95 39.63
C LEU A 45 8.26 -15.44 39.05
N SER A 46 7.75 -16.11 38.03
CA SER A 46 6.30 -16.19 37.75
C SER A 46 6.03 -17.40 36.86
N GLY A 47 5.28 -18.38 37.39
CA GLY A 47 4.98 -19.63 36.71
C GLY A 47 4.09 -19.46 35.48
N ALA A 48 4.38 -20.28 34.46
CA ALA A 48 3.52 -20.62 33.33
C ALA A 48 2.93 -19.45 32.51
N ALA A 49 3.78 -18.76 31.76
CA ALA A 49 3.36 -18.03 30.56
C ALA A 49 4.15 -18.57 29.36
N ARG A 50 3.40 -18.99 28.32
CA ARG A 50 3.96 -19.30 27.00
C ARG A 50 4.77 -18.11 26.51
N ALA A 51 5.92 -18.34 25.90
CA ALA A 51 6.65 -17.32 25.17
C ALA A 51 5.79 -16.81 24.00
N ALA A 52 5.07 -15.72 24.23
CA ALA A 52 4.29 -15.00 23.23
C ALA A 52 4.68 -13.53 23.33
N GLY A 53 4.96 -12.90 22.20
CA GLY A 53 5.16 -11.44 22.13
C GLY A 53 3.91 -10.68 22.60
N PRO A 54 3.99 -9.34 22.71
CA PRO A 54 2.84 -8.53 23.10
C PRO A 54 1.67 -8.75 22.15
N ARG A 55 0.45 -8.85 22.70
CA ARG A 55 -0.77 -9.11 21.92
C ARG A 55 -0.99 -7.96 20.91
N PRO A 56 -1.21 -8.21 19.61
CA PRO A 56 -1.53 -7.18 18.63
C PRO A 56 -2.62 -6.23 19.12
N PHE A 57 -2.45 -4.93 18.83
CA PHE A 57 -3.35 -3.84 19.26
C PHE A 57 -3.46 -3.60 20.77
N SER A 58 -2.64 -4.25 21.60
CA SER A 58 -2.51 -3.89 23.02
C SER A 58 -1.60 -2.69 23.22
N GLY A 59 -1.74 -2.02 24.37
CA GLY A 59 -0.80 -0.97 24.79
C GLY A 59 0.67 -1.42 24.72
N ASP A 60 0.97 -2.69 25.07
CA ASP A 60 2.32 -3.25 24.97
C ASP A 60 2.78 -3.46 23.52
N TRP A 61 1.87 -3.80 22.60
CA TRP A 61 2.20 -3.95 21.18
C TRP A 61 2.52 -2.61 20.55
N PHE A 62 1.72 -1.59 20.84
CA PHE A 62 2.00 -0.22 20.40
C PHE A 62 3.25 0.35 21.07
N ALA A 63 3.49 0.06 22.35
CA ALA A 63 4.71 0.47 23.04
C ALA A 63 5.95 -0.19 22.43
N VAL A 64 5.89 -1.48 22.07
CA VAL A 64 6.98 -2.16 21.36
C VAL A 64 7.17 -1.56 19.97
N LYS A 65 6.12 -1.38 19.16
CA LYS A 65 6.25 -0.78 17.81
C LYS A 65 6.79 0.65 17.87
N GLY A 66 6.32 1.46 18.82
CA GLY A 66 6.79 2.83 19.06
C GLY A 66 8.23 2.89 19.59
N ALA A 67 8.58 2.05 20.56
CA ALA A 67 9.93 1.99 21.12
C ALA A 67 10.94 1.43 20.12
N THR A 68 10.57 0.42 19.32
CA THR A 68 11.39 -0.08 18.21
C THR A 68 11.64 1.05 17.20
N ARG A 69 10.63 1.83 16.80
CA ARG A 69 10.81 2.98 15.89
C ARG A 69 11.62 4.14 16.49
N ALA A 70 11.49 4.41 17.78
CA ALA A 70 12.24 5.48 18.46
C ALA A 70 13.72 5.13 18.70
N ALA A 71 14.00 3.90 19.17
CA ALA A 71 15.36 3.43 19.41
C ALA A 71 16.16 3.24 18.10
N THR A 72 15.48 2.92 17.00
CA THR A 72 16.09 2.76 15.68
C THR A 72 16.45 4.10 15.05
N ALA A 73 15.61 5.12 15.21
CA ALA A 73 15.94 6.49 14.84
C ALA A 73 17.17 7.03 15.62
N GLU A 74 17.34 6.62 16.87
CA GLU A 74 18.52 6.98 17.68
C GLU A 74 19.77 6.19 17.27
N ALA A 75 19.64 4.92 16.87
CA ALA A 75 20.72 4.13 16.30
C ALA A 75 21.18 4.66 14.93
N ALA A 76 20.24 5.03 14.04
CA ALA A 76 20.50 5.65 12.75
C ALA A 76 21.25 7.01 12.87
N ARG A 77 21.03 7.75 13.96
CA ARG A 77 21.77 9.00 14.28
C ARG A 77 23.24 8.78 14.64
N SER A 78 23.64 7.56 15.03
CA SER A 78 24.97 7.27 15.59
C SER A 78 25.91 6.50 14.65
N GLY A 79 25.43 6.06 13.47
CA GLY A 79 26.17 5.20 12.54
C GLY A 79 27.12 5.91 11.55
N GLY A 80 27.24 7.24 11.61
CA GLY A 80 28.06 8.02 10.68
C GLY A 80 29.57 7.90 10.96
N LEU A 81 30.38 7.89 9.90
CA LEU A 81 31.81 8.21 9.99
C LEU A 81 31.98 9.60 10.64
N PRO A 82 33.06 9.87 11.40
CA PRO A 82 33.40 11.22 11.80
C PRO A 82 33.53 12.11 10.55
N GLY A 83 32.59 13.04 10.34
CA GLY A 83 32.57 13.96 9.18
C GLY A 83 31.49 13.68 8.11
N MET A 84 30.63 12.68 8.27
CA MET A 84 29.50 12.40 7.37
C MET A 84 28.16 12.35 8.13
N THR A 85 27.83 13.40 8.86
CA THR A 85 26.46 13.61 9.35
C THR A 85 25.58 14.10 8.19
N PRO A 86 24.37 13.56 7.99
CA PRO A 86 23.40 14.16 7.07
C PRO A 86 23.24 15.66 7.35
N PRO A 87 23.04 16.52 6.34
CA PRO A 87 22.81 17.94 6.58
C PRO A 87 21.68 18.16 7.57
N LEU A 88 21.78 19.23 8.37
CA LEU A 88 20.81 19.54 9.43
C LEU A 88 19.36 19.58 8.90
N ALA A 89 19.14 20.11 7.69
CA ALA A 89 17.83 20.18 7.04
C ALA A 89 17.24 18.79 6.76
N GLN A 90 18.05 17.86 6.23
CA GLN A 90 17.62 16.50 5.95
C GLN A 90 17.36 15.70 7.24
N GLN A 91 18.17 15.94 8.28
CA GLN A 91 17.92 15.37 9.60
C GLN A 91 16.62 15.90 10.22
N GLN A 92 16.30 17.18 10.04
CA GLN A 92 15.04 17.78 10.49
C GLN A 92 13.83 17.22 9.73
N GLN A 93 13.92 17.07 8.40
CA GLN A 93 12.86 16.47 7.58
C GLN A 93 12.61 15.00 7.97
N ALA A 94 13.66 14.20 8.12
CA ALA A 94 13.56 12.81 8.59
C ALA A 94 12.90 12.72 9.98
N ASN A 95 13.31 13.60 10.90
CA ASN A 95 12.71 13.68 12.23
C ASN A 95 11.24 14.07 12.17
N ALA A 96 10.86 15.00 11.29
CA ALA A 96 9.46 15.42 11.10
C ALA A 96 8.61 14.30 10.51
N GLN A 97 9.11 13.60 9.49
CA GLN A 97 8.43 12.45 8.87
C GLN A 97 8.24 11.30 9.85
N LEU A 98 9.29 10.93 10.59
CA LEU A 98 9.21 9.93 11.64
C LEU A 98 8.24 10.37 12.75
N ALA A 99 8.34 11.61 13.23
CA ALA A 99 7.46 12.13 14.28
C ALA A 99 5.99 12.08 13.83
N ARG A 100 5.69 12.40 12.57
CA ARG A 100 4.35 12.26 11.98
C ARG A 100 3.87 10.82 11.95
N SER A 101 4.68 9.89 11.43
CA SER A 101 4.33 8.47 11.41
C SER A 101 4.08 7.91 12.82
N ILE A 102 4.92 8.29 13.79
CA ILE A 102 4.73 7.92 15.20
C ILE A 102 3.47 8.57 15.78
N ALA A 103 3.17 9.83 15.45
CA ALA A 103 1.98 10.53 15.92
C ALA A 103 0.69 9.86 15.41
N ASN A 104 0.60 9.53 14.12
CA ASN A 104 -0.59 8.90 13.54
C ASN A 104 -0.81 7.47 14.06
N LEU A 105 0.27 6.70 14.23
CA LEU A 105 0.20 5.40 14.92
C LEU A 105 -0.16 5.56 16.41
N GLY A 106 0.36 6.58 17.08
CA GLY A 106 0.05 6.90 18.47
C GLY A 106 -1.41 7.30 18.66
N GLN A 107 -1.98 8.07 17.73
CA GLN A 107 -3.41 8.40 17.69
C GLN A 107 -4.27 7.14 17.49
N THR A 108 -3.88 6.28 16.54
CA THR A 108 -4.55 4.99 16.33
C THR A 108 -4.51 4.12 17.59
N ALA A 109 -3.35 4.03 18.23
CA ALA A 109 -3.16 3.30 19.48
C ALA A 109 -4.02 3.86 20.62
N ALA A 110 -4.05 5.17 20.77
CA ALA A 110 -4.82 5.86 21.79
C ALA A 110 -6.33 5.65 21.57
N ALA A 111 -6.80 5.70 20.32
CA ALA A 111 -8.19 5.43 19.98
C ALA A 111 -8.61 3.99 20.32
N ILE A 112 -7.77 3.01 19.97
CA ILE A 112 -8.01 1.60 20.32
C ILE A 112 -8.03 1.41 21.85
N ALA A 113 -7.05 1.97 22.56
CA ALA A 113 -6.98 1.87 24.02
C ALA A 113 -8.19 2.55 24.71
N ALA A 114 -8.61 3.72 24.21
CA ALA A 114 -9.79 4.41 24.69
C ALA A 114 -11.07 3.60 24.44
N ALA A 115 -11.22 3.04 23.24
CA ALA A 115 -12.34 2.16 22.89
C ALA A 115 -12.37 0.94 23.81
N GLN A 116 -11.25 0.22 23.98
CA GLN A 116 -11.15 -0.95 24.88
C GLN A 116 -11.50 -0.60 26.33
N ALA A 117 -11.03 0.55 26.84
CA ALA A 117 -11.35 1.00 28.19
C ALA A 117 -12.85 1.32 28.35
N GLN A 118 -13.45 1.98 27.35
CA GLN A 118 -14.89 2.26 27.31
C GLN A 118 -15.70 0.96 27.27
N GLN A 119 -15.29 -0.04 26.46
CA GLN A 119 -15.94 -1.35 26.40
C GLN A 119 -15.87 -2.07 27.75
N ALA A 120 -14.71 -2.06 28.41
CA ALA A 120 -14.55 -2.69 29.73
C ALA A 120 -15.42 -2.03 30.80
N ALA A 121 -15.48 -0.70 30.83
CA ALA A 121 -16.32 0.06 31.77
C ALA A 121 -17.81 -0.18 31.51
N ALA A 122 -18.24 -0.14 30.24
CA ALA A 122 -19.62 -0.40 29.85
C ALA A 122 -20.05 -1.83 30.20
N ARG A 123 -19.17 -2.83 29.98
CA ARG A 123 -19.42 -4.21 30.39
C ARG A 123 -19.61 -4.35 31.89
N GLN A 124 -18.75 -3.70 32.68
CA GLN A 124 -18.88 -3.75 34.14
C GLN A 124 -20.20 -3.11 34.61
N ALA A 125 -20.61 -2.01 33.98
CA ALA A 125 -21.89 -1.36 34.26
C ALA A 125 -23.07 -2.26 33.88
N ALA A 126 -23.03 -2.88 32.70
CA ALA A 126 -24.06 -3.80 32.22
C ALA A 126 -24.18 -5.05 33.11
N LEU A 127 -23.07 -5.63 33.56
CA LEU A 127 -23.06 -6.74 34.51
C LEU A 127 -23.74 -6.39 35.84
N ASN A 128 -23.56 -5.15 36.33
CA ASN A 128 -24.15 -4.66 37.57
C ASN A 128 -25.64 -4.24 37.45
N ALA A 129 -26.14 -4.00 36.24
CA ALA A 129 -27.55 -3.67 36.02
C ALA A 129 -28.46 -4.87 36.30
N PRO A 130 -29.72 -4.68 36.74
CA PRO A 130 -30.70 -5.77 36.73
C PRO A 130 -30.95 -6.23 35.28
N GLY A 131 -31.14 -7.54 35.08
CA GLY A 131 -31.55 -8.12 33.80
C GLY A 131 -33.00 -8.57 33.88
N ASP A 132 -33.78 -8.25 32.85
CA ASP A 132 -35.22 -8.59 32.78
C ASP A 132 -35.46 -9.90 32.00
N VAL A 133 -34.42 -10.41 31.32
CA VAL A 133 -34.46 -11.69 30.59
C VAL A 133 -34.31 -12.88 31.55
N PRO A 134 -35.28 -13.81 31.60
CA PRO A 134 -35.18 -15.02 32.43
C PRO A 134 -34.02 -15.94 32.02
N ASP A 135 -33.36 -16.54 33.01
CA ASP A 135 -32.28 -17.49 32.77
C ASP A 135 -32.79 -18.89 32.36
N GLY A 136 -32.13 -19.51 31.37
CA GLY A 136 -32.39 -20.87 30.90
C GLY A 136 -33.62 -21.06 30.01
N LEU A 137 -34.11 -22.31 29.97
CA LEU A 137 -35.32 -22.73 29.26
C LEU A 137 -36.57 -22.29 30.03
N ALA A 138 -36.96 -21.03 29.86
CA ALA A 138 -38.08 -20.40 30.57
C ALA A 138 -38.90 -19.52 29.62
N SER A 139 -40.15 -19.25 29.99
CA SER A 139 -41.02 -18.36 29.20
C SER A 139 -40.44 -16.95 29.17
N GLY A 140 -40.29 -16.38 27.97
CA GLY A 140 -39.62 -15.09 27.75
C GLY A 140 -38.09 -15.14 27.75
N GLY A 141 -37.48 -16.30 28.07
CA GLY A 141 -36.06 -16.59 27.89
C GLY A 141 -35.84 -17.41 26.62
N LEU A 142 -35.18 -18.57 26.74
CA LEU A 142 -35.10 -19.57 25.68
C LEU A 142 -36.37 -20.43 25.68
N GLN A 143 -37.24 -20.26 24.67
CA GLN A 143 -38.52 -20.97 24.59
C GLN A 143 -38.69 -21.61 23.21
N VAL A 144 -38.76 -22.95 23.18
CA VAL A 144 -39.00 -23.72 21.94
C VAL A 144 -40.36 -23.38 21.34
N ASP A 145 -40.43 -23.28 20.01
CA ASP A 145 -41.69 -23.06 19.30
C ASP A 145 -42.55 -24.34 19.31
N ASN A 146 -43.73 -24.26 19.94
CA ASN A 146 -44.72 -25.34 19.98
C ASN A 146 -45.95 -25.05 19.10
N ASN A 147 -45.91 -23.99 18.27
CA ASN A 147 -46.99 -23.69 17.34
C ASN A 147 -47.05 -24.74 16.23
N PRO A 148 -48.16 -25.47 16.02
CA PRO A 148 -48.24 -26.52 14.99
C PRO A 148 -47.86 -26.11 13.57
N ALA A 149 -47.97 -24.82 13.23
CA ALA A 149 -47.65 -24.30 11.90
C ALA A 149 -46.15 -24.00 11.68
N THR A 150 -45.40 -23.77 12.76
CA THR A 150 -44.00 -23.29 12.70
C THR A 150 -43.05 -24.10 13.59
N GLN A 151 -43.56 -24.97 14.45
CA GLN A 151 -42.77 -25.87 15.29
C GLN A 151 -41.94 -26.81 14.41
N GLY A 152 -40.72 -27.08 14.84
CA GLY A 152 -39.84 -28.00 14.14
C GLY A 152 -38.40 -27.89 14.61
N TRP A 153 -37.82 -29.03 14.95
CA TRP A 153 -36.39 -29.21 15.16
C TRP A 153 -35.91 -30.21 14.11
N LEU A 154 -34.90 -29.83 13.33
CA LEU A 154 -34.31 -30.66 12.31
C LEU A 154 -32.83 -30.89 12.64
N ASN A 155 -32.42 -32.16 12.68
CA ASN A 155 -31.04 -32.60 12.89
C ASN A 155 -30.39 -32.09 14.20
N ALA A 156 -31.17 -31.94 15.27
CA ALA A 156 -30.68 -31.66 16.61
C ALA A 156 -31.58 -32.34 17.66
N ASP A 157 -30.99 -32.71 18.80
CA ASP A 157 -31.72 -33.19 19.97
C ASP A 157 -32.42 -32.02 20.68
N ALA A 158 -33.49 -32.28 21.43
CA ALA A 158 -34.14 -31.25 22.25
C ALA A 158 -33.13 -30.61 23.23
N PRO A 159 -33.25 -29.29 23.52
CA PRO A 159 -32.28 -28.60 24.34
C PRO A 159 -32.34 -29.13 25.77
N THR A 160 -31.17 -29.31 26.37
CA THR A 160 -31.06 -29.73 27.78
C THR A 160 -30.49 -28.58 28.59
N GLN A 161 -30.88 -28.47 29.86
CA GLN A 161 -30.33 -27.43 30.73
C GLN A 161 -29.79 -28.02 32.02
N SER A 162 -28.73 -27.39 32.54
CA SER A 162 -28.18 -27.64 33.86
C SER A 162 -27.90 -26.32 34.56
N SER A 163 -28.07 -26.26 35.88
CA SER A 163 -27.87 -25.03 36.65
C SER A 163 -26.97 -25.32 37.85
N ALA A 164 -25.89 -24.54 37.99
CA ALA A 164 -24.94 -24.67 39.08
C ALA A 164 -24.37 -23.29 39.46
N GLY A 165 -24.35 -22.98 40.76
CA GLY A 165 -23.72 -21.76 41.27
C GLY A 165 -24.32 -20.44 40.75
N GLY A 166 -25.61 -20.43 40.38
CA GLY A 166 -26.27 -19.24 39.81
C GLY A 166 -26.07 -19.08 38.30
N HIS A 167 -25.36 -20.00 37.64
CA HIS A 167 -25.23 -20.07 36.19
C HIS A 167 -26.10 -21.19 35.62
N THR A 168 -26.73 -20.95 34.47
CA THR A 168 -27.53 -21.94 33.75
C THR A 168 -26.91 -22.21 32.38
N ALA A 169 -26.48 -23.44 32.13
CA ALA A 169 -25.97 -23.87 30.84
C ALA A 169 -27.08 -24.61 30.07
N VAL A 170 -27.41 -24.14 28.86
CA VAL A 170 -28.34 -24.75 27.92
C VAL A 170 -27.54 -25.36 26.78
N SER A 171 -27.51 -26.69 26.71
CA SER A 171 -26.76 -27.45 25.72
C SER A 171 -27.67 -27.91 24.59
N ILE A 172 -27.25 -27.64 23.35
CA ILE A 172 -27.92 -28.03 22.12
C ILE A 172 -27.00 -28.99 21.37
N ASN A 173 -27.42 -30.24 21.23
CA ASN A 173 -26.63 -31.28 20.58
C ASN A 173 -27.06 -31.45 19.12
N GLN A 174 -26.22 -30.99 18.20
CA GLN A 174 -26.48 -31.11 16.76
C GLN A 174 -26.11 -32.53 16.29
N THR A 175 -26.90 -33.11 15.39
CA THR A 175 -26.74 -34.51 14.95
C THR A 175 -26.34 -34.67 13.48
N LYS A 176 -26.45 -33.61 12.67
CA LYS A 176 -25.94 -33.57 11.28
C LYS A 176 -25.33 -32.20 10.93
N ASP A 177 -24.73 -32.09 9.76
CA ASP A 177 -24.02 -30.91 9.27
C ASP A 177 -24.86 -29.63 9.18
N LYS A 178 -26.18 -29.72 8.95
CA LYS A 178 -27.10 -28.57 8.96
C LYS A 178 -28.32 -28.84 9.84
N ALA A 179 -28.57 -27.98 10.82
CA ALA A 179 -29.71 -28.07 11.74
C ALA A 179 -30.60 -26.82 11.70
N ILE A 180 -31.91 -26.99 11.91
CA ILE A 180 -32.90 -25.90 11.95
C ILE A 180 -33.68 -26.01 13.25
N LEU A 181 -33.66 -24.95 14.06
CA LEU A 181 -34.28 -24.88 15.38
C LEU A 181 -35.26 -23.70 15.39
N ASN A 182 -36.56 -23.99 15.45
CA ASN A 182 -37.59 -22.96 15.58
C ASN A 182 -37.87 -22.67 17.07
N TRP A 183 -37.80 -21.39 17.43
CA TRP A 183 -37.96 -20.84 18.76
C TRP A 183 -39.15 -19.90 18.80
N GLN A 184 -39.96 -19.97 19.86
CA GLN A 184 -40.96 -18.95 20.14
C GLN A 184 -40.27 -17.67 20.62
N THR A 185 -39.33 -17.79 21.56
CA THR A 185 -38.43 -16.71 21.96
C THR A 185 -37.00 -17.23 22.06
N PHE A 186 -36.04 -16.41 21.64
CA PHE A 186 -34.62 -16.68 21.84
C PHE A 186 -34.01 -15.47 22.53
N ASN A 187 -34.17 -15.42 23.85
CA ASN A 187 -33.52 -14.45 24.71
C ASN A 187 -32.57 -15.19 25.65
N VAL A 188 -31.35 -14.69 25.83
CA VAL A 188 -30.32 -15.36 26.64
C VAL A 188 -30.08 -14.51 27.88
N GLY A 189 -30.61 -14.95 29.03
CA GLY A 189 -30.45 -14.24 30.30
C GLY A 189 -28.97 -14.09 30.70
N LYS A 190 -28.67 -13.07 31.52
CA LYS A 190 -27.28 -12.72 31.89
C LYS A 190 -26.45 -13.85 32.46
N ASN A 191 -27.06 -14.77 33.21
CA ASN A 191 -26.37 -15.92 33.79
C ASN A 191 -26.54 -17.20 32.97
N THR A 192 -27.07 -17.08 31.75
CA THR A 192 -27.29 -18.19 30.83
C THR A 192 -26.15 -18.31 29.83
N GLU A 193 -25.69 -19.55 29.62
CA GLU A 193 -24.80 -19.92 28.54
C GLU A 193 -25.53 -20.87 27.59
N VAL A 194 -25.60 -20.53 26.30
CA VAL A 194 -26.07 -21.44 25.25
C VAL A 194 -24.87 -22.06 24.56
N ASP A 195 -24.73 -23.38 24.65
CA ASP A 195 -23.63 -24.13 24.06
C ASP A 195 -24.13 -25.04 22.94
N PHE A 196 -23.72 -24.74 21.71
CA PHE A 196 -23.98 -25.54 20.53
C PHE A 196 -22.86 -26.57 20.33
N HIS A 197 -23.16 -27.83 20.67
CA HIS A 197 -22.28 -28.96 20.38
C HIS A 197 -22.42 -29.35 18.91
N GLN A 198 -21.57 -28.75 18.08
CA GLN A 198 -21.51 -28.95 16.63
C GLN A 198 -20.06 -29.12 16.17
N GLN A 199 -19.83 -29.75 15.01
CA GLN A 199 -18.48 -29.77 14.43
C GLN A 199 -18.14 -28.41 13.81
N ALA A 200 -16.85 -28.11 13.63
CA ALA A 200 -16.41 -26.80 13.12
C ALA A 200 -16.93 -26.46 11.71
N SER A 201 -17.22 -27.45 10.87
CA SER A 201 -17.81 -27.24 9.54
C SER A 201 -19.34 -27.22 9.51
N TRP A 202 -19.99 -27.48 10.65
CA TRP A 202 -21.45 -27.57 10.73
C TRP A 202 -22.08 -26.19 10.90
N ALA A 203 -23.37 -26.10 10.59
CA ALA A 203 -24.17 -24.89 10.74
C ALA A 203 -25.52 -25.18 11.40
N VAL A 204 -25.95 -24.27 12.26
CA VAL A 204 -27.27 -24.31 12.91
C VAL A 204 -28.03 -23.01 12.64
N LEU A 205 -29.28 -23.13 12.20
CA LEU A 205 -30.22 -22.03 12.00
C LEU A 205 -31.20 -21.96 13.17
N ASN A 206 -31.09 -20.90 13.97
CA ASN A 206 -32.05 -20.54 15.01
C ASN A 206 -33.04 -19.52 14.45
N ARG A 207 -34.31 -19.91 14.28
CA ARG A 207 -35.37 -19.04 13.77
C ARG A 207 -36.34 -18.69 14.89
N VAL A 208 -36.57 -17.40 15.11
CA VAL A 208 -37.46 -16.89 16.16
C VAL A 208 -38.79 -16.45 15.57
N ASN A 209 -39.88 -16.97 16.12
CA ASN A 209 -41.27 -16.67 15.76
C ASN A 209 -42.01 -16.07 16.97
N ASP A 210 -41.52 -14.94 17.50
CA ASP A 210 -42.13 -14.32 18.68
C ASP A 210 -43.55 -13.82 18.37
N PRO A 211 -44.60 -14.35 19.03
CA PRO A 211 -45.98 -13.96 18.76
C PRO A 211 -46.30 -12.51 19.15
N ASN A 212 -45.45 -11.88 19.97
CA ASN A 212 -45.58 -10.49 20.39
C ASN A 212 -44.73 -9.54 19.54
N GLY A 213 -44.00 -10.03 18.53
CA GLY A 213 -43.20 -9.20 17.64
C GLY A 213 -42.01 -8.54 18.32
N ARG A 214 -41.38 -9.19 19.31
CA ARG A 214 -40.26 -8.62 20.08
C ARG A 214 -38.89 -9.02 19.51
N PRO A 215 -37.88 -8.14 19.64
CA PRO A 215 -36.51 -8.48 19.30
C PRO A 215 -35.95 -9.54 20.26
N SER A 216 -34.90 -10.23 19.83
CA SER A 216 -34.12 -11.13 20.68
C SER A 216 -33.16 -10.34 21.56
N GLU A 217 -33.21 -10.53 22.87
CA GLU A 217 -32.32 -9.90 23.85
C GLU A 217 -31.27 -10.90 24.34
N ILE A 218 -30.01 -10.64 24.00
CA ILE A 218 -28.87 -11.48 24.38
C ILE A 218 -28.10 -10.74 25.48
N GLU A 219 -28.21 -11.23 26.72
CA GLU A 219 -27.47 -10.73 27.88
C GLU A 219 -26.34 -11.68 28.32
N GLY A 220 -26.51 -12.98 28.08
CA GLY A 220 -25.57 -14.02 28.48
C GLY A 220 -24.59 -14.44 27.39
N GLN A 221 -24.22 -15.72 27.41
CA GLN A 221 -23.15 -16.27 26.58
C GLN A 221 -23.70 -17.17 25.47
N ILE A 222 -23.09 -17.11 24.28
CA ILE A 222 -23.35 -18.06 23.18
C ILE A 222 -22.01 -18.65 22.75
N LYS A 223 -21.93 -19.99 22.72
CA LYS A 223 -20.74 -20.75 22.34
C LYS A 223 -21.05 -21.79 21.27
N GLY A 224 -20.10 -22.06 20.39
CA GLY A 224 -20.16 -23.19 19.47
C GLY A 224 -19.01 -23.25 18.47
N ASP A 225 -18.51 -24.45 18.18
CA ASP A 225 -17.33 -24.62 17.32
C ASP A 225 -17.60 -24.32 15.83
N GLY A 226 -18.86 -24.31 15.41
CA GLY A 226 -19.30 -24.16 14.02
C GLY A 226 -19.99 -22.83 13.73
N THR A 227 -20.89 -22.83 12.75
CA THR A 227 -21.64 -21.65 12.29
C THR A 227 -22.97 -21.55 13.04
N VAL A 228 -23.23 -20.42 13.68
CA VAL A 228 -24.50 -20.12 14.35
C VAL A 228 -25.21 -19.02 13.59
N LEU A 229 -26.39 -19.33 13.04
CA LEU A 229 -27.29 -18.34 12.45
C LEU A 229 -28.40 -18.05 13.47
N LEU A 230 -28.64 -16.78 13.77
CA LEU A 230 -29.72 -16.31 14.64
C LEU A 230 -30.60 -15.36 13.83
N MET A 231 -31.86 -15.74 13.61
CA MET A 231 -32.81 -14.97 12.82
C MET A 231 -34.02 -14.57 13.65
N ASN A 232 -34.21 -13.26 13.81
CA ASN A 232 -35.41 -12.70 14.39
C ASN A 232 -35.78 -11.43 13.63
N ARG A 233 -36.78 -11.51 12.74
CA ARG A 233 -37.21 -10.39 11.88
C ARG A 233 -37.57 -9.12 12.67
N ASN A 234 -37.96 -9.25 13.93
CA ASN A 234 -38.33 -8.12 14.79
C ASN A 234 -37.10 -7.34 15.32
N GLY A 235 -35.91 -7.94 15.27
CA GLY A 235 -34.66 -7.33 15.72
C GLY A 235 -33.84 -8.25 16.64
N ILE A 236 -32.58 -7.89 16.86
CA ILE A 236 -31.65 -8.59 17.76
C ILE A 236 -30.82 -7.56 18.50
N VAL A 237 -30.73 -7.67 19.82
CA VAL A 237 -29.94 -6.81 20.70
C VAL A 237 -28.93 -7.65 21.47
N PHE A 238 -27.64 -7.41 21.22
CA PHE A 238 -26.55 -7.91 22.04
C PHE A 238 -26.24 -6.85 23.10
N THR A 239 -26.67 -7.10 24.34
CA THR A 239 -26.53 -6.12 25.42
C THR A 239 -25.10 -6.06 25.94
N GLY A 240 -24.78 -5.06 26.76
CA GLY A 240 -23.42 -4.84 27.26
C GLY A 240 -22.78 -5.98 28.07
N SER A 241 -23.54 -6.95 28.58
CA SER A 241 -22.99 -8.15 29.25
C SER A 241 -22.77 -9.35 28.33
N SER A 242 -23.28 -9.28 27.10
CA SER A 242 -23.28 -10.41 26.17
C SER A 242 -21.88 -10.81 25.71
N GLN A 243 -21.68 -12.11 25.55
CA GLN A 243 -20.43 -12.68 25.06
C GLN A 243 -20.72 -13.79 24.06
N VAL A 244 -20.34 -13.58 22.81
CA VAL A 244 -20.48 -14.58 21.75
C VAL A 244 -19.09 -15.05 21.32
N ASN A 245 -18.90 -16.37 21.31
CA ASN A 245 -17.70 -17.01 20.80
C ASN A 245 -18.08 -18.22 19.94
N VAL A 246 -18.05 -18.02 18.63
CA VAL A 246 -18.39 -19.06 17.65
C VAL A 246 -17.37 -19.08 16.53
N ARG A 247 -17.37 -20.09 15.64
CA ARG A 247 -16.56 -19.98 14.42
C ARG A 247 -17.13 -18.92 13.48
N ASN A 248 -18.42 -19.00 13.19
CA ASN A 248 -19.11 -18.00 12.36
C ASN A 248 -20.42 -17.60 13.03
N LEU A 249 -20.71 -16.30 13.06
CA LEU A 249 -22.01 -15.77 13.48
C LEU A 249 -22.68 -15.12 12.28
N ALA A 250 -23.92 -15.48 11.98
CA ALA A 250 -24.80 -14.64 11.16
C ALA A 250 -26.05 -14.29 11.96
N ALA A 251 -26.13 -13.06 12.45
CA ALA A 251 -27.30 -12.54 13.14
C ALA A 251 -28.08 -11.64 12.18
N ALA A 252 -29.36 -11.93 11.99
CA ALA A 252 -30.16 -11.24 10.99
C ALA A 252 -31.56 -10.89 11.51
N ALA A 253 -31.91 -9.62 11.42
CA ALA A 253 -33.28 -9.13 11.55
C ALA A 253 -34.07 -9.29 10.24
N ALA A 254 -33.87 -10.43 9.56
CA ALA A 254 -34.40 -10.79 8.25
C ALA A 254 -34.81 -12.28 8.22
N ALA A 255 -35.44 -12.69 7.12
CA ALA A 255 -35.91 -14.06 6.91
C ALA A 255 -35.04 -14.83 5.91
N MET A 256 -34.89 -16.13 6.14
CA MET A 256 -34.30 -17.11 5.22
C MET A 256 -35.16 -18.37 5.20
N SER A 257 -35.32 -18.95 4.01
CA SER A 257 -36.04 -20.23 3.83
C SER A 257 -35.17 -21.42 4.22
N ASP A 258 -35.82 -22.53 4.60
CA ASP A 258 -35.12 -23.78 4.91
C ASP A 258 -34.31 -24.29 3.70
N ASP A 259 -34.87 -24.18 2.49
CA ASP A 259 -34.21 -24.60 1.25
C ASP A 259 -32.96 -23.78 0.95
N GLN A 260 -33.01 -22.46 1.16
CA GLN A 260 -31.85 -21.58 1.01
C GLN A 260 -30.73 -21.99 1.97
N PHE A 261 -31.04 -22.17 3.25
CA PHE A 261 -30.06 -22.60 4.26
C PHE A 261 -29.47 -23.98 3.95
N THR A 262 -30.33 -24.95 3.65
CA THR A 262 -29.93 -26.35 3.44
C THR A 262 -29.18 -26.56 2.13
N THR A 263 -29.49 -25.80 1.08
CA THR A 263 -28.85 -25.96 -0.24
C THR A 263 -27.64 -25.03 -0.39
N ASN A 264 -27.83 -23.72 -0.18
CA ASN A 264 -26.85 -22.70 -0.53
C ASN A 264 -26.20 -22.01 0.70
N GLY A 265 -26.75 -22.23 1.90
CA GLY A 265 -26.28 -21.58 3.12
C GLY A 265 -26.54 -20.08 3.06
N ILE A 266 -25.52 -19.27 3.37
CA ILE A 266 -25.62 -17.80 3.35
C ILE A 266 -25.50 -17.21 1.94
N TYR A 267 -25.04 -17.98 0.95
CA TYR A 267 -24.76 -17.46 -0.39
C TYR A 267 -26.01 -17.49 -1.26
N GLY A 268 -26.25 -16.43 -2.03
CA GLY A 268 -27.36 -16.38 -2.98
C GLY A 268 -27.24 -17.46 -4.05
N ALA A 269 -28.36 -18.08 -4.42
CA ALA A 269 -28.38 -18.99 -5.56
C ALA A 269 -28.24 -18.18 -6.86
N GLN A 270 -27.38 -18.63 -7.78
CA GLN A 270 -27.20 -17.97 -9.07
C GLN A 270 -28.21 -18.51 -10.10
N THR A 271 -29.03 -17.63 -10.67
CA THR A 271 -30.00 -17.95 -11.72
C THR A 271 -29.87 -16.95 -12.86
N GLY A 272 -29.58 -17.42 -14.07
CA GLY A 272 -29.44 -16.53 -15.24
C GLY A 272 -28.29 -15.51 -15.12
N GLY A 273 -27.25 -15.82 -14.36
CA GLY A 273 -26.11 -14.93 -14.11
C GLY A 273 -26.27 -13.99 -12.91
N LEU A 274 -27.48 -13.84 -12.37
CA LEU A 274 -27.77 -13.00 -11.21
C LEU A 274 -27.88 -13.84 -9.93
N TYR A 275 -27.52 -13.24 -8.80
CA TYR A 275 -27.69 -13.85 -7.49
C TYR A 275 -29.06 -13.49 -6.90
N THR A 276 -29.74 -14.49 -6.37
CA THR A 276 -30.97 -14.28 -5.59
C THR A 276 -30.62 -13.85 -4.16
N PRO A 277 -31.40 -12.95 -3.52
CA PRO A 277 -31.16 -12.60 -2.13
C PRO A 277 -31.25 -13.82 -1.21
N SER A 278 -30.24 -14.04 -0.36
CA SER A 278 -30.20 -15.15 0.59
C SER A 278 -30.93 -14.82 1.90
N PHE A 279 -31.01 -13.53 2.24
CA PHE A 279 -31.80 -12.99 3.33
C PHE A 279 -32.78 -11.96 2.78
N THR A 280 -34.05 -12.03 3.20
CA THR A 280 -35.13 -11.20 2.64
C THR A 280 -36.01 -10.63 3.74
N ASN A 281 -36.81 -9.62 3.40
CA ASN A 281 -37.85 -9.08 4.28
C ASN A 281 -37.31 -8.63 5.64
N ALA A 282 -36.18 -7.93 5.66
CA ALA A 282 -35.68 -7.32 6.90
C ALA A 282 -36.77 -6.44 7.53
N GLY A 283 -36.94 -6.53 8.84
CA GLY A 283 -38.05 -5.86 9.54
C GLY A 283 -37.69 -5.14 10.83
N GLY A 284 -36.47 -5.30 11.33
CA GLY A 284 -36.04 -4.75 12.61
C GLY A 284 -34.57 -4.33 12.58
N ALA A 285 -34.13 -3.75 13.70
CA ALA A 285 -32.75 -3.33 13.91
C ALA A 285 -31.90 -4.46 14.52
N LEU A 286 -30.61 -4.44 14.22
CA LEU A 286 -29.60 -5.23 14.91
C LEU A 286 -28.67 -4.29 15.68
N THR A 287 -28.67 -4.42 17.01
CA THR A 287 -27.92 -3.55 17.91
C THR A 287 -26.90 -4.35 18.71
N VAL A 288 -25.65 -3.92 18.70
CA VAL A 288 -24.59 -4.39 19.60
C VAL A 288 -24.26 -3.24 20.55
N GLU A 289 -24.62 -3.37 21.82
CA GLU A 289 -24.49 -2.32 22.82
C GLU A 289 -23.05 -2.19 23.38
N PRO A 290 -22.70 -1.04 23.97
CA PRO A 290 -21.42 -0.88 24.65
C PRO A 290 -21.19 -1.97 25.70
N GLY A 291 -20.02 -2.63 25.63
CA GLY A 291 -19.62 -3.72 26.51
C GLY A 291 -19.84 -5.12 25.93
N ALA A 292 -20.73 -5.28 24.94
CA ALA A 292 -20.95 -6.55 24.26
C ALA A 292 -19.67 -7.03 23.56
N VAL A 293 -19.43 -8.35 23.54
CA VAL A 293 -18.31 -8.96 22.79
C VAL A 293 -18.83 -9.99 21.84
N ILE A 294 -18.43 -9.88 20.57
CA ILE A 294 -18.61 -10.90 19.57
C ILE A 294 -17.24 -11.28 19.02
N SER A 295 -16.84 -12.53 19.22
CA SER A 295 -15.53 -13.01 18.80
C SER A 295 -15.67 -14.24 17.93
N THR A 296 -14.78 -14.38 16.95
CA THR A 296 -14.60 -15.64 16.22
C THR A 296 -13.34 -16.36 16.65
N SER A 297 -13.37 -17.69 16.57
CA SER A 297 -12.19 -18.50 16.85
C SER A 297 -11.10 -18.29 15.78
N ALA A 298 -9.88 -17.96 16.21
CA ALA A 298 -8.72 -17.95 15.32
C ALA A 298 -8.53 -19.34 14.67
N PRO A 299 -8.19 -19.40 13.37
CA PRO A 299 -8.04 -20.67 12.68
C PRO A 299 -6.86 -21.48 13.24
N ALA A 300 -7.01 -22.81 13.24
CA ALA A 300 -6.02 -23.72 13.84
C ALA A 300 -4.85 -24.06 12.90
N SER A 301 -4.96 -23.74 11.60
CA SER A 301 -3.93 -23.97 10.59
C SER A 301 -3.93 -22.88 9.52
N VAL A 302 -2.81 -22.75 8.82
CA VAL A 302 -2.62 -21.82 7.67
C VAL A 302 -3.50 -22.14 6.46
N THR A 303 -4.12 -23.32 6.42
CA THR A 303 -5.05 -23.74 5.36
C THR A 303 -6.51 -23.45 5.68
N GLN A 304 -6.81 -23.05 6.92
CA GLN A 304 -8.14 -22.75 7.37
C GLN A 304 -8.31 -21.23 7.41
N GLY A 305 -9.27 -20.70 6.64
CA GLY A 305 -9.68 -19.30 6.78
C GLY A 305 -10.30 -19.03 8.15
N GLY A 306 -10.18 -17.78 8.62
CA GLY A 306 -10.84 -17.33 9.84
C GLY A 306 -12.36 -17.29 9.70
N GLY A 307 -13.02 -16.99 10.82
CA GLY A 307 -14.47 -16.91 10.93
C GLY A 307 -15.06 -15.60 10.44
N TYR A 308 -16.37 -15.51 10.32
CA TYR A 308 -17.05 -14.24 10.07
C TYR A 308 -18.11 -13.90 11.12
N VAL A 309 -18.34 -12.61 11.30
CA VAL A 309 -19.49 -12.04 12.01
C VAL A 309 -20.28 -11.23 11.01
N LEU A 310 -21.46 -11.69 10.65
CA LEU A 310 -22.36 -11.06 9.70
C LEU A 310 -23.62 -10.57 10.42
N LEU A 311 -23.79 -9.25 10.48
CA LEU A 311 -24.90 -8.58 11.15
C LEU A 311 -25.79 -7.89 10.10
N MET A 312 -27.06 -8.28 10.04
CA MET A 312 -28.02 -7.77 9.04
C MET A 312 -29.32 -7.27 9.66
N GLY A 313 -29.88 -6.19 9.13
CA GLY A 313 -31.19 -5.68 9.52
C GLY A 313 -31.61 -4.45 8.71
N GLN A 314 -32.75 -3.83 9.01
CA GLN A 314 -33.08 -2.54 8.40
C GLN A 314 -32.13 -1.42 8.88
N GLN A 315 -31.60 -1.60 10.09
CA GLN A 315 -30.57 -0.76 10.70
C GLN A 315 -29.60 -1.67 11.44
N VAL A 316 -28.30 -1.38 11.36
CA VAL A 316 -27.26 -2.11 12.10
C VAL A 316 -26.38 -1.12 12.84
N SER A 317 -26.29 -1.26 14.16
CA SER A 317 -25.42 -0.43 14.98
C SER A 317 -24.49 -1.26 15.84
N ASN A 318 -23.18 -1.02 15.72
CA ASN A 318 -22.18 -1.57 16.63
C ASN A 318 -21.62 -0.48 17.55
N ALA A 319 -21.84 -0.65 18.85
CA ALA A 319 -21.18 0.09 19.91
C ALA A 319 -20.35 -0.82 20.83
N GLY A 320 -20.32 -2.13 20.57
CA GLY A 320 -19.55 -3.14 21.31
C GLY A 320 -18.17 -3.43 20.70
N ASP A 321 -17.66 -4.62 20.96
CA ASP A 321 -16.37 -5.14 20.47
C ASP A 321 -16.58 -6.37 19.58
N ILE A 322 -16.13 -6.31 18.32
CA ILE A 322 -16.20 -7.42 17.36
C ILE A 322 -14.78 -7.79 16.89
N GLU A 323 -14.36 -9.02 17.18
CA GLU A 323 -13.03 -9.54 16.82
C GLU A 323 -13.12 -10.73 15.85
N THR A 324 -12.52 -10.60 14.66
CA THR A 324 -12.51 -11.63 13.61
C THR A 324 -11.11 -11.93 13.08
N PRO A 325 -10.28 -12.68 13.84
CA PRO A 325 -8.91 -12.99 13.44
C PRO A 325 -8.87 -13.82 12.16
N GLN A 326 -8.12 -13.35 11.15
CA GLN A 326 -8.02 -13.92 9.80
C GLN A 326 -9.39 -14.12 9.12
N GLY A 327 -10.37 -13.34 9.57
CA GLY A 327 -11.79 -13.49 9.28
C GLY A 327 -12.38 -12.21 8.71
N GLN A 328 -13.69 -12.03 8.88
CA GLN A 328 -14.40 -10.82 8.46
C GLN A 328 -15.46 -10.37 9.45
N ALA A 329 -15.50 -9.08 9.76
CA ALA A 329 -16.64 -8.44 10.43
C ALA A 329 -17.48 -7.66 9.41
N GLU A 330 -18.77 -7.93 9.35
CA GLU A 330 -19.67 -7.42 8.32
C GLU A 330 -20.98 -6.89 8.92
N LEU A 331 -21.26 -5.61 8.69
CA LEU A 331 -22.45 -4.91 9.16
C LEU A 331 -23.21 -4.41 7.93
N ALA A 332 -24.41 -4.92 7.69
CA ALA A 332 -25.16 -4.61 6.48
C ALA A 332 -26.60 -4.20 6.80
N ALA A 333 -27.02 -3.04 6.30
CA ALA A 333 -28.38 -2.55 6.47
C ALA A 333 -29.13 -2.42 5.14
N GLY A 334 -30.34 -2.96 5.07
CA GLY A 334 -31.19 -2.96 3.88
C GLY A 334 -32.48 -3.77 4.09
N ASP A 335 -33.28 -3.93 3.04
CA ASP A 335 -34.50 -4.75 3.08
C ASP A 335 -34.25 -6.22 2.69
N ASN A 336 -33.32 -6.45 1.76
CA ASN A 336 -32.85 -7.78 1.36
C ASN A 336 -31.33 -7.78 1.20
N PHE A 337 -30.70 -8.96 1.23
CA PHE A 337 -29.25 -9.07 1.16
C PHE A 337 -28.85 -10.16 0.17
N ILE A 338 -28.02 -9.76 -0.80
CA ILE A 338 -27.38 -10.66 -1.74
C ILE A 338 -25.95 -10.88 -1.24
N ILE A 339 -25.54 -12.14 -1.10
CA ILE A 339 -24.21 -12.49 -0.63
C ILE A 339 -23.56 -13.45 -1.61
N ARG A 340 -22.32 -13.17 -2.00
CA ARG A 340 -21.46 -14.10 -2.77
C ARG A 340 -20.11 -14.26 -2.08
N ARG A 341 -19.33 -15.24 -2.54
CA ARG A 341 -17.96 -15.47 -2.03
C ARG A 341 -17.06 -14.33 -2.48
N GLY A 342 -16.11 -13.91 -1.66
CA GLY A 342 -15.01 -13.02 -2.06
C GLY A 342 -13.95 -13.75 -2.88
N VAL A 343 -12.72 -13.24 -2.87
CA VAL A 343 -11.61 -13.77 -3.65
C VAL A 343 -11.27 -15.23 -3.30
N GLY A 344 -11.23 -16.08 -4.31
CA GLY A 344 -10.78 -17.46 -4.24
C GLY A 344 -10.28 -17.96 -5.60
N THR A 345 -9.61 -19.12 -5.62
CA THR A 345 -9.12 -19.72 -6.88
C THR A 345 -10.25 -20.10 -7.83
N ASP A 346 -11.41 -20.44 -7.27
CA ASP A 346 -12.55 -20.97 -8.01
C ASP A 346 -13.69 -19.94 -8.19
N ALA A 347 -13.57 -18.76 -7.56
CA ALA A 347 -14.61 -17.73 -7.58
C ALA A 347 -14.03 -16.32 -7.35
N ASN A 348 -14.58 -15.33 -8.06
CA ASN A 348 -14.34 -13.90 -7.88
C ASN A 348 -12.85 -13.49 -7.72
N PRO A 349 -11.98 -13.86 -8.67
CA PRO A 349 -10.54 -13.61 -8.59
C PRO A 349 -10.16 -12.11 -8.52
N THR A 350 -11.07 -11.22 -8.92
CA THR A 350 -10.92 -9.75 -8.91
C THR A 350 -11.51 -9.07 -7.67
N SER A 351 -12.07 -9.84 -6.72
CA SER A 351 -12.67 -9.29 -5.51
C SER A 351 -11.63 -8.63 -4.61
N THR A 352 -12.00 -7.49 -4.02
CA THR A 352 -11.17 -6.83 -3.00
C THR A 352 -11.35 -7.44 -1.61
N THR A 353 -12.41 -8.23 -1.39
CA THR A 353 -12.74 -8.89 -0.13
C THR A 353 -12.37 -10.37 -0.16
N ARG A 354 -11.72 -10.91 0.86
CA ARG A 354 -11.43 -12.36 0.92
C ARG A 354 -12.59 -13.17 1.50
N GLY A 355 -13.33 -12.59 2.43
CA GLY A 355 -14.51 -13.19 3.05
C GLY A 355 -15.73 -13.29 2.12
N ASN A 356 -16.81 -12.64 2.52
CA ASN A 356 -18.06 -12.54 1.78
C ASN A 356 -18.18 -11.15 1.18
N GLU A 357 -18.75 -11.06 -0.02
CA GLU A 357 -19.22 -9.78 -0.57
C GLU A 357 -20.74 -9.71 -0.34
N ILE A 358 -21.20 -8.63 0.30
CA ILE A 358 -22.61 -8.33 0.52
C ILE A 358 -23.07 -7.14 -0.30
N SER A 359 -24.28 -7.24 -0.82
CA SER A 359 -25.02 -6.14 -1.41
C SER A 359 -26.40 -6.04 -0.74
N PRO A 360 -26.60 -5.04 0.15
CA PRO A 360 -27.91 -4.69 0.66
C PRO A 360 -28.79 -4.11 -0.45
N GLN A 361 -30.06 -4.51 -0.48
CA GLN A 361 -31.05 -4.07 -1.44
C GLN A 361 -32.15 -3.30 -0.71
N LEU A 362 -32.53 -2.14 -1.24
CA LEU A 362 -33.56 -1.27 -0.67
C LEU A 362 -34.82 -1.34 -1.52
N ASN A 363 -35.97 -1.44 -0.86
CA ASN A 363 -37.25 -1.26 -1.53
C ASN A 363 -37.49 0.24 -1.76
N PRO A 364 -38.19 0.63 -2.85
CA PRO A 364 -38.52 2.03 -3.09
C PRO A 364 -39.25 2.69 -1.91
N GLY A 365 -38.75 3.84 -1.45
CA GLY A 365 -39.35 4.62 -0.35
C GLY A 365 -39.11 4.09 1.07
N THR A 366 -38.25 3.09 1.24
CA THR A 366 -37.86 2.57 2.56
C THR A 366 -36.99 3.58 3.34
N ALA A 367 -36.99 3.47 4.67
CA ALA A 367 -36.05 4.15 5.56
C ALA A 367 -34.94 3.21 6.07
N ALA A 368 -34.87 1.99 5.54
CA ALA A 368 -33.81 1.04 5.83
C ALA A 368 -32.46 1.52 5.28
N GLY A 369 -31.37 0.90 5.74
CA GLY A 369 -30.03 1.13 5.21
C GLY A 369 -29.11 1.94 6.12
N GLN A 370 -29.47 2.17 7.38
CA GLN A 370 -28.56 2.81 8.34
C GLN A 370 -27.55 1.81 8.90
N VAL A 371 -26.25 2.06 8.69
CA VAL A 371 -25.17 1.38 9.41
C VAL A 371 -24.43 2.40 10.27
N ASN A 372 -24.17 2.08 11.53
CA ASN A 372 -23.39 2.93 12.43
C ASN A 372 -22.40 2.10 13.25
N ASN A 373 -21.11 2.44 13.21
CA ASN A 373 -20.11 1.88 14.11
C ASN A 373 -19.57 2.97 15.03
N THR A 374 -19.90 2.91 16.31
CA THR A 374 -19.27 3.71 17.39
C THR A 374 -18.39 2.84 18.29
N GLY A 375 -18.36 1.53 18.07
CA GLY A 375 -17.60 0.55 18.84
C GLY A 375 -16.24 0.24 18.25
N LEU A 376 -15.75 -0.96 18.53
CA LEU A 376 -14.49 -1.50 18.06
C LEU A 376 -14.74 -2.68 17.12
N LEU A 377 -14.18 -2.61 15.91
CA LEU A 377 -14.13 -3.71 14.94
C LEU A 377 -12.66 -4.05 14.68
N VAL A 378 -12.27 -5.31 14.88
CA VAL A 378 -10.89 -5.78 14.69
C VAL A 378 -10.85 -7.03 13.83
N ALA A 379 -10.20 -6.94 12.66
CA ALA A 379 -9.97 -8.07 11.77
C ALA A 379 -8.47 -8.21 11.47
N ARG A 380 -7.72 -8.82 12.41
CA ARG A 380 -6.28 -9.08 12.22
C ARG A 380 -6.10 -9.96 10.98
N GLU A 381 -5.29 -9.54 10.01
CA GLU A 381 -5.13 -10.26 8.74
C GLU A 381 -6.48 -10.60 8.08
N GLY A 382 -7.45 -9.69 8.14
CA GLY A 382 -8.82 -9.93 7.71
C GLY A 382 -9.49 -8.70 7.09
N ASP A 383 -10.80 -8.83 6.92
CA ASP A 383 -11.64 -7.84 6.25
C ASP A 383 -12.66 -7.21 7.21
N ILE A 384 -13.00 -5.94 7.01
CA ILE A 384 -14.14 -5.29 7.70
C ILE A 384 -15.04 -4.68 6.65
N THR A 385 -16.35 -4.91 6.72
CA THR A 385 -17.32 -4.39 5.75
C THR A 385 -18.50 -3.73 6.44
N LEU A 386 -18.78 -2.47 6.12
CA LEU A 386 -20.00 -1.75 6.52
C LEU A 386 -20.75 -1.39 5.24
N ALA A 387 -21.97 -1.89 5.04
CA ALA A 387 -22.72 -1.71 3.81
C ALA A 387 -24.16 -1.22 4.03
N GLY A 388 -24.58 -0.13 3.40
CA GLY A 388 -25.95 0.39 3.53
C GLY A 388 -26.23 1.64 2.71
N HIS A 389 -27.41 2.22 2.91
CA HIS A 389 -27.80 3.53 2.36
C HIS A 389 -26.96 4.66 2.99
N ASN A 390 -26.89 4.68 4.32
CA ASN A 390 -26.17 5.68 5.11
C ASN A 390 -25.21 4.95 6.05
N VAL A 391 -23.92 5.00 5.72
CA VAL A 391 -22.85 4.33 6.49
C VAL A 391 -22.09 5.37 7.31
N GLN A 392 -22.15 5.22 8.64
CA GLN A 392 -21.45 6.09 9.57
C GLN A 392 -20.39 5.30 10.33
N GLN A 393 -19.12 5.59 10.04
CA GLN A 393 -18.00 5.11 10.82
C GLN A 393 -17.66 6.23 11.83
N ASN A 394 -17.92 5.99 13.12
CA ASN A 394 -17.67 6.94 14.22
C ASN A 394 -16.71 6.40 15.31
N GLY A 395 -16.38 5.11 15.27
CA GLY A 395 -15.55 4.39 16.24
C GLY A 395 -14.22 3.92 15.65
N ALA A 396 -13.77 2.73 16.03
CA ALA A 396 -12.54 2.13 15.51
C ALA A 396 -12.85 0.94 14.60
N ALA A 397 -12.28 0.93 13.39
CA ALA A 397 -12.27 -0.20 12.47
C ALA A 397 -10.82 -0.49 12.07
N ILE A 398 -10.29 -1.62 12.52
CA ILE A 398 -8.86 -1.93 12.47
C ILE A 398 -8.63 -3.29 11.80
N ALA A 399 -7.89 -3.29 10.70
CA ALA A 399 -7.38 -4.50 10.08
C ALA A 399 -5.84 -4.51 10.12
N THR A 400 -5.23 -5.67 9.85
CA THR A 400 -3.78 -5.73 9.61
C THR A 400 -3.42 -6.46 8.34
N THR A 401 -2.22 -6.17 7.83
CA THR A 401 -1.66 -6.76 6.64
C THR A 401 -0.32 -7.46 6.94
N THR A 402 -0.10 -8.61 6.32
CA THR A 402 1.16 -9.36 6.27
C THR A 402 1.50 -9.62 4.80
N VAL A 403 2.65 -10.23 4.52
CA VAL A 403 2.99 -10.66 3.14
C VAL A 403 2.11 -11.81 2.62
N ASN A 404 1.50 -12.59 3.51
CA ASN A 404 0.65 -13.74 3.12
C ASN A 404 -0.82 -13.34 2.96
N THR A 405 -1.23 -12.31 3.70
CA THR A 405 -2.62 -11.92 3.84
C THR A 405 -2.72 -10.41 3.86
N ARG A 406 -3.40 -9.84 2.87
CA ARG A 406 -3.77 -8.43 2.89
C ARG A 406 -4.94 -8.18 3.84
N GLY A 407 -4.89 -7.06 4.56
CA GLY A 407 -6.03 -6.54 5.32
C GLY A 407 -6.83 -5.53 4.49
N THR A 408 -8.15 -5.56 4.59
CA THR A 408 -9.03 -4.61 3.89
C THR A 408 -10.15 -4.07 4.76
N ILE A 409 -10.60 -2.84 4.47
CA ILE A 409 -11.79 -2.23 5.09
C ILE A 409 -12.65 -1.65 3.97
N HIS A 410 -13.94 -1.95 3.99
CA HIS A 410 -14.93 -1.57 2.98
C HIS A 410 -16.07 -0.78 3.62
N LEU A 411 -16.28 0.46 3.18
CA LEU A 411 -17.42 1.31 3.56
C LEU A 411 -18.27 1.55 2.32
N LEU A 412 -19.39 0.85 2.22
CA LEU A 412 -20.06 0.60 0.95
C LEU A 412 -21.48 1.14 0.95
N ASN A 413 -21.77 1.98 -0.03
CA ASN A 413 -23.09 2.35 -0.47
C ASN A 413 -23.18 2.08 -1.98
N SER A 414 -24.36 1.70 -2.47
CA SER A 414 -24.57 1.38 -3.89
C SER A 414 -24.29 2.62 -4.76
N ASP A 415 -23.51 2.47 -5.83
CA ASP A 415 -23.24 3.55 -6.78
C ASP A 415 -24.54 4.08 -7.43
N GLY A 416 -25.55 3.22 -7.61
CA GLY A 416 -26.88 3.63 -8.08
C GLY A 416 -27.74 4.41 -7.06
N ASP A 417 -27.32 4.51 -5.80
CA ASP A 417 -28.04 5.22 -4.74
C ASP A 417 -27.58 6.67 -4.61
N ALA A 418 -28.13 7.54 -5.47
CA ALA A 418 -27.76 8.96 -5.53
C ALA A 418 -28.02 9.78 -4.25
N ALA A 419 -28.83 9.25 -3.33
CA ALA A 419 -29.10 9.86 -2.02
C ALA A 419 -28.30 9.19 -0.89
N GLY A 420 -27.55 8.12 -1.20
CA GLY A 420 -26.73 7.39 -0.27
C GLY A 420 -25.52 8.18 0.20
N ARG A 421 -24.92 7.74 1.30
CA ARG A 421 -23.83 8.47 1.94
C ARG A 421 -22.91 7.58 2.74
N VAL A 422 -21.62 7.90 2.71
CA VAL A 422 -20.62 7.38 3.65
C VAL A 422 -19.99 8.53 4.42
N THR A 423 -19.93 8.42 5.75
CA THR A 423 -19.33 9.43 6.63
C THR A 423 -18.34 8.79 7.60
N LEU A 424 -17.12 9.35 7.64
CA LEU A 424 -16.09 9.06 8.63
C LEU A 424 -16.09 10.20 9.66
N GLY A 425 -16.55 9.92 10.87
CA GLY A 425 -16.78 10.86 11.96
C GLY A 425 -15.50 11.43 12.59
N GLY A 426 -15.61 12.52 13.34
CA GLY A 426 -14.43 13.31 13.76
C GLY A 426 -13.54 12.61 14.80
N SER A 427 -14.00 11.51 15.40
CA SER A 427 -13.20 10.63 16.26
C SER A 427 -12.96 9.25 15.64
N ALA A 428 -13.38 9.07 14.39
CA ALA A 428 -13.24 7.81 13.65
C ALA A 428 -11.78 7.47 13.41
N VAL A 429 -11.44 6.21 13.65
CA VAL A 429 -10.19 5.61 13.18
C VAL A 429 -10.51 4.42 12.30
N THR A 430 -10.18 4.55 11.02
CA THR A 430 -10.27 3.49 10.02
C THR A 430 -8.87 3.17 9.55
N ALA A 431 -8.28 2.07 10.03
CA ALA A 431 -6.86 1.81 9.85
C ALA A 431 -6.54 0.37 9.43
N VAL A 432 -5.70 0.23 8.41
CA VAL A 432 -5.00 -1.02 8.10
C VAL A 432 -3.54 -0.88 8.50
N LEU A 433 -3.12 -1.63 9.52
CA LEU A 433 -1.77 -1.59 10.08
C LEU A 433 -0.89 -2.74 9.56
N ILE A 434 0.42 -2.57 9.64
CA ILE A 434 1.38 -3.64 9.31
C ILE A 434 1.52 -4.58 10.52
N ASP A 435 1.30 -5.87 10.30
CA ASP A 435 1.64 -6.92 11.26
C ASP A 435 2.90 -7.67 10.82
N ASP A 436 4.05 -7.16 11.28
CA ASP A 436 5.34 -7.80 11.07
C ASP A 436 5.77 -8.54 12.34
N ASP A 437 5.86 -9.88 12.26
CA ASP A 437 6.30 -10.78 13.31
C ASP A 437 7.82 -11.04 13.30
N GLY A 438 8.53 -10.42 12.34
CA GLY A 438 9.96 -10.52 12.12
C GLY A 438 10.41 -11.81 11.43
N LYS A 439 9.50 -12.72 11.08
CA LYS A 439 9.81 -14.07 10.57
C LYS A 439 9.11 -14.38 9.24
N THR A 440 7.90 -13.90 9.06
CA THR A 440 7.07 -14.20 7.89
C THR A 440 7.63 -13.45 6.68
N THR A 441 7.94 -14.19 5.61
CA THR A 441 8.51 -13.66 4.37
C THR A 441 7.75 -14.16 3.16
N ALA A 442 7.80 -13.41 2.07
CA ALA A 442 7.32 -13.80 0.76
C ALA A 442 8.36 -13.48 -0.31
N LEU A 443 8.34 -14.21 -1.42
CA LEU A 443 9.29 -14.06 -2.51
C LEU A 443 8.97 -12.82 -3.35
N ASP A 444 9.99 -12.22 -3.97
CA ASP A 444 9.80 -11.12 -4.93
C ASP A 444 8.88 -11.53 -6.09
N SER A 445 9.00 -12.77 -6.59
CA SER A 445 8.11 -13.32 -7.61
C SER A 445 6.64 -13.38 -7.17
N GLN A 446 6.37 -13.54 -5.87
CA GLN A 446 5.01 -13.48 -5.33
C GLN A 446 4.51 -12.03 -5.29
N ARG A 447 5.36 -11.07 -4.89
CA ARG A 447 5.01 -9.64 -4.92
C ARG A 447 4.69 -9.18 -6.32
N ASP A 448 5.54 -9.51 -7.30
CA ASP A 448 5.38 -9.10 -8.69
C ASP A 448 4.06 -9.63 -9.30
N ALA A 449 3.61 -10.82 -8.90
CA ALA A 449 2.31 -11.36 -9.32
C ALA A 449 1.10 -10.64 -8.65
N LEU A 450 1.32 -9.96 -7.53
CA LEU A 450 0.32 -9.22 -6.78
C LEU A 450 0.31 -7.72 -7.11
N SER A 451 1.42 -7.18 -7.62
CA SER A 451 1.61 -5.76 -7.91
C SER A 451 0.98 -5.29 -9.21
N VAL A 452 0.54 -6.21 -10.08
CA VAL A 452 -0.18 -5.88 -11.31
C VAL A 452 -1.53 -5.24 -10.96
N PRO A 453 -1.75 -3.95 -11.27
CA PRO A 453 -2.99 -3.26 -10.95
C PRO A 453 -4.16 -3.90 -11.72
N ASN A 454 -5.23 -4.26 -11.00
CA ASN A 454 -6.45 -4.82 -11.59
C ASN A 454 -7.66 -4.37 -10.79
N GLY A 455 -8.56 -3.57 -11.36
CA GLY A 455 -9.84 -3.25 -10.73
C GLY A 455 -10.85 -4.40 -10.77
N ASN A 456 -11.90 -4.29 -9.94
CA ASN A 456 -12.96 -5.30 -9.88
C ASN A 456 -13.98 -5.10 -11.01
N GLY A 457 -13.76 -5.71 -12.17
CA GLY A 457 -14.71 -5.66 -13.29
C GLY A 457 -16.09 -6.27 -13.02
N LEU A 458 -16.26 -6.97 -11.88
CA LEU A 458 -17.53 -7.51 -11.41
C LEU A 458 -18.27 -6.59 -10.43
N ALA A 459 -17.73 -5.39 -10.16
CA ALA A 459 -18.34 -4.34 -9.35
C ALA A 459 -19.36 -3.53 -10.17
N THR A 460 -20.38 -4.22 -10.70
CA THR A 460 -21.47 -3.61 -11.48
C THR A 460 -22.78 -4.30 -11.16
N GLY A 461 -23.90 -3.67 -11.52
CA GLY A 461 -25.23 -4.26 -11.34
C GLY A 461 -25.54 -4.54 -9.86
N GLN A 462 -25.71 -5.81 -9.49
CA GLN A 462 -26.05 -6.18 -8.10
C GLN A 462 -24.95 -5.85 -7.08
N PHE A 463 -23.71 -5.67 -7.52
CA PHE A 463 -22.55 -5.35 -6.66
C PHE A 463 -21.89 -4.04 -7.11
N ASP A 464 -22.70 -3.07 -7.53
CA ASP A 464 -22.26 -1.71 -7.84
C ASP A 464 -21.81 -0.92 -6.59
N ASN A 465 -21.97 -1.50 -5.40
CA ASN A 465 -21.47 -0.97 -4.14
C ASN A 465 -19.97 -1.27 -3.89
N LEU A 466 -19.25 -1.85 -4.86
CA LEU A 466 -17.82 -2.10 -4.81
C LEU A 466 -17.08 -1.17 -5.76
N SER A 467 -15.81 -0.87 -5.48
CA SER A 467 -15.06 0.08 -6.31
C SER A 467 -14.56 -0.57 -7.60
N THR A 468 -14.67 0.17 -8.70
CA THR A 468 -14.05 -0.18 -9.97
C THR A 468 -12.65 0.40 -10.12
N LEU A 469 -12.13 1.17 -9.17
CA LEU A 469 -10.77 1.74 -9.26
C LEU A 469 -9.71 0.62 -9.24
N ALA A 470 -8.56 0.87 -9.87
CA ALA A 470 -7.45 -0.08 -9.87
C ALA A 470 -7.08 -0.55 -8.45
N ASP A 471 -6.69 -1.82 -8.34
CA ASP A 471 -6.29 -2.44 -7.08
C ASP A 471 -4.94 -3.16 -7.23
N ARG A 472 -4.03 -2.87 -6.30
CA ARG A 472 -2.77 -3.58 -6.11
C ARG A 472 -2.89 -4.56 -4.94
N ARG A 473 -2.75 -5.86 -5.21
CA ARG A 473 -2.96 -6.89 -4.18
C ARG A 473 -1.79 -7.08 -3.23
N ASP A 474 -0.62 -6.54 -3.58
CA ASP A 474 0.54 -6.46 -2.68
C ASP A 474 0.40 -5.37 -1.61
N GLN A 475 -0.63 -4.52 -1.74
CA GLN A 475 -0.93 -3.41 -0.84
C GLN A 475 -2.24 -3.66 -0.07
N SER A 476 -2.33 -3.16 1.17
CA SER A 476 -3.60 -3.10 1.91
C SER A 476 -4.56 -2.10 1.27
N ARG A 477 -5.86 -2.16 1.62
CA ARG A 477 -6.87 -1.29 1.01
C ARG A 477 -7.95 -0.84 2.01
N VAL A 478 -8.20 0.47 2.05
CA VAL A 478 -9.45 1.04 2.53
C VAL A 478 -10.25 1.46 1.30
N GLU A 479 -11.41 0.86 1.11
CA GLU A 479 -12.29 1.08 -0.03
C GLU A 479 -13.58 1.75 0.43
N ILE A 480 -13.95 2.86 -0.22
CA ILE A 480 -15.12 3.65 0.12
C ILE A 480 -15.91 3.91 -1.17
N VAL A 481 -17.18 3.51 -1.21
CA VAL A 481 -18.05 3.67 -2.37
C VAL A 481 -19.36 4.32 -1.93
N SER A 482 -19.85 5.30 -2.68
CA SER A 482 -21.19 5.86 -2.49
C SER A 482 -21.76 6.41 -3.80
N GLY A 483 -23.05 6.16 -4.03
CA GLY A 483 -23.79 6.82 -5.11
C GLY A 483 -24.09 8.30 -4.85
N GLY A 484 -23.97 8.76 -3.59
CA GLY A 484 -23.99 10.17 -3.22
C GLY A 484 -22.62 10.62 -2.74
N ASP A 485 -22.54 11.06 -1.49
CA ASP A 485 -21.35 11.72 -0.95
C ASP A 485 -20.50 10.83 -0.04
N VAL A 486 -19.19 11.04 -0.10
CA VAL A 486 -18.23 10.52 0.87
C VAL A 486 -17.64 11.69 1.65
N VAL A 487 -17.78 11.66 2.98
CA VAL A 487 -17.31 12.74 3.84
C VAL A 487 -16.35 12.25 4.92
N PHE A 488 -15.15 12.83 4.90
CA PHE A 488 -14.17 12.74 5.98
C PHE A 488 -14.31 13.98 6.86
N THR A 489 -14.96 13.83 8.01
CA THR A 489 -15.17 14.95 8.93
C THR A 489 -13.88 15.31 9.67
N GLY A 490 -13.79 16.54 10.17
CA GLY A 490 -12.61 17.03 10.86
C GLY A 490 -12.23 16.19 12.08
N GLY A 491 -10.97 15.79 12.16
CA GLY A 491 -10.44 14.88 13.19
C GLY A 491 -10.47 13.39 12.81
N SER A 492 -11.17 13.01 11.74
CA SER A 492 -11.16 11.62 11.25
C SER A 492 -9.76 11.18 10.82
N MET A 493 -9.44 9.90 11.05
CA MET A 493 -8.19 9.27 10.63
C MET A 493 -8.48 8.07 9.73
N THR A 494 -7.98 8.12 8.50
CA THR A 494 -7.99 6.99 7.56
C THR A 494 -6.56 6.63 7.21
N LEU A 495 -6.11 5.43 7.60
CA LEU A 495 -4.72 5.02 7.54
C LEU A 495 -4.55 3.68 6.81
N ALA A 496 -3.67 3.61 5.82
CA ALA A 496 -3.22 2.36 5.19
C ALA A 496 -1.72 2.46 4.87
N THR A 497 -0.85 2.14 5.83
CA THR A 497 0.61 2.31 5.72
C THR A 497 1.18 1.61 4.47
N GLY A 498 1.72 2.38 3.52
CA GLY A 498 2.20 1.87 2.22
C GLY A 498 1.12 1.20 1.35
N GLY A 499 -0.15 1.41 1.69
CA GLY A 499 -1.33 0.77 1.11
C GLY A 499 -2.16 1.71 0.23
N GLN A 500 -3.45 1.43 0.11
CA GLN A 500 -4.39 2.17 -0.75
C GLN A 500 -5.56 2.73 0.07
N ILE A 501 -5.95 3.98 -0.21
CA ILE A 501 -7.26 4.54 0.12
C ILE A 501 -7.95 4.85 -1.20
N ALA A 502 -9.01 4.10 -1.54
CA ALA A 502 -9.74 4.22 -2.79
C ALA A 502 -11.16 4.71 -2.53
N VAL A 503 -11.48 5.92 -2.98
CA VAL A 503 -12.76 6.59 -2.78
C VAL A 503 -13.46 6.77 -4.11
N SER A 504 -14.66 6.22 -4.24
CA SER A 504 -15.56 6.37 -5.38
C SER A 504 -16.89 6.98 -4.92
N ALA A 505 -17.07 8.28 -5.12
CA ALA A 505 -18.31 8.98 -4.81
C ALA A 505 -18.97 9.43 -6.11
N ALA A 506 -20.18 8.99 -6.46
CA ALA A 506 -20.84 9.54 -7.66
C ALA A 506 -21.28 11.02 -7.46
N GLY A 507 -21.48 11.45 -6.22
CA GLY A 507 -21.61 12.84 -5.80
C GLY A 507 -20.26 13.50 -5.49
N ARG A 508 -20.07 13.93 -4.24
CA ARG A 508 -18.87 14.64 -3.77
C ARG A 508 -18.01 13.79 -2.84
N ALA A 509 -16.69 13.82 -3.05
CA ALA A 509 -15.72 13.42 -2.04
C ALA A 509 -15.22 14.67 -1.28
N PHE A 510 -15.58 14.80 0.00
CA PHE A 510 -15.27 15.97 0.83
C PHE A 510 -14.33 15.60 1.98
N VAL A 511 -13.15 16.22 2.00
CA VAL A 511 -12.13 16.06 3.05
C VAL A 511 -12.08 17.34 3.89
N ALA A 512 -12.67 17.29 5.08
CA ALA A 512 -12.84 18.46 5.93
C ALA A 512 -11.54 18.90 6.62
N ASP A 513 -11.51 20.15 7.09
CA ASP A 513 -10.43 20.67 7.94
C ASP A 513 -10.14 19.73 9.13
N GLY A 514 -8.87 19.34 9.30
CA GLY A 514 -8.41 18.43 10.34
C GLY A 514 -8.62 16.94 10.05
N ALA A 515 -9.24 16.56 8.93
CA ALA A 515 -9.29 15.16 8.49
C ALA A 515 -7.90 14.71 7.97
N ASN A 516 -7.51 13.47 8.29
CA ASN A 516 -6.23 12.89 7.89
C ASN A 516 -6.43 11.62 7.07
N LEU A 517 -5.89 11.63 5.85
CA LEU A 517 -5.74 10.45 4.99
C LEU A 517 -4.24 10.14 4.90
N ASP A 518 -3.82 8.97 5.37
CA ASP A 518 -2.40 8.62 5.46
C ASP A 518 -2.13 7.25 4.83
N VAL A 519 -1.28 7.25 3.81
CA VAL A 519 -0.76 6.05 3.15
C VAL A 519 0.76 6.06 3.13
N SER A 520 1.39 6.85 4.00
CA SER A 520 2.85 6.96 4.05
C SER A 520 3.53 5.62 4.28
N GLY A 521 4.72 5.49 3.70
CA GLY A 521 5.53 4.29 3.81
C GLY A 521 5.97 4.01 5.25
N ALA A 522 6.23 2.73 5.53
CA ALA A 522 6.79 2.28 6.79
C ALA A 522 8.20 2.88 6.99
N VAL A 523 8.38 3.58 8.11
CA VAL A 523 9.65 4.22 8.48
C VAL A 523 10.42 3.34 9.46
N GLY A 524 11.74 3.22 9.25
CA GLY A 524 12.67 2.52 10.15
C GLY A 524 12.57 1.00 10.09
N VAL A 525 12.24 0.46 8.91
CA VAL A 525 12.12 -0.98 8.67
C VAL A 525 13.49 -1.64 8.82
N GLN A 526 13.68 -2.42 9.88
CA GLN A 526 14.97 -3.04 10.14
C GLN A 526 15.25 -4.16 9.14
N VAL A 527 16.46 -4.21 8.60
CA VAL A 527 16.98 -5.34 7.82
C VAL A 527 18.40 -5.67 8.26
N ALA A 528 18.81 -6.93 8.19
CA ALA A 528 20.18 -7.32 8.52
C ALA A 528 21.09 -7.05 7.32
N MET A 529 22.35 -6.63 7.52
CA MET A 529 23.32 -6.55 6.41
C MET A 529 23.43 -7.87 5.63
N ASP A 530 23.26 -8.99 6.33
CA ASP A 530 23.33 -10.31 5.74
C ASP A 530 22.22 -10.59 4.71
N SER A 531 21.10 -9.84 4.71
CA SER A 531 20.07 -9.97 3.67
C SER A 531 20.53 -9.45 2.32
N SER A 532 21.59 -8.62 2.28
CA SER A 532 22.22 -8.19 1.03
C SER A 532 23.19 -9.22 0.45
N ASN A 533 23.48 -10.33 1.16
CA ASN A 533 24.38 -11.37 0.66
C ASN A 533 23.61 -12.43 -0.15
N LEU A 534 23.82 -12.46 -1.45
CA LEU A 534 23.27 -13.47 -2.35
C LEU A 534 24.34 -14.49 -2.77
N LEU A 535 24.12 -15.77 -2.47
CA LEU A 535 24.98 -16.85 -2.93
C LEU A 535 24.52 -17.32 -4.31
N VAL A 536 25.31 -17.03 -5.33
CA VAL A 536 25.07 -17.40 -6.71
C VAL A 536 25.95 -18.59 -7.08
N ASN A 537 25.38 -19.59 -7.74
CA ASN A 537 26.16 -20.64 -8.38
C ASN A 537 26.27 -20.30 -9.86
N VAL A 538 27.47 -19.93 -10.30
CA VAL A 538 27.68 -19.42 -11.66
C VAL A 538 27.48 -20.53 -12.68
N GLN A 539 26.44 -20.40 -13.50
CA GLN A 539 26.13 -21.25 -14.64
C GLN A 539 26.13 -20.43 -15.94
N GLY A 540 25.68 -21.04 -17.03
CA GLY A 540 25.64 -20.39 -18.34
C GLY A 540 24.67 -19.21 -18.41
N ASN A 541 23.59 -19.23 -17.62
CA ASN A 541 22.57 -18.17 -17.62
C ASN A 541 23.05 -16.91 -16.90
N GLU A 542 23.81 -17.06 -15.81
CA GLU A 542 24.36 -15.91 -15.09
C GLU A 542 25.42 -15.19 -15.93
N LEU A 543 26.12 -15.91 -16.82
CA LEU A 543 27.13 -15.35 -17.72
C LEU A 543 26.57 -15.07 -19.13
N ARG A 544 25.25 -14.94 -19.29
CA ARG A 544 24.61 -14.84 -20.62
C ARG A 544 25.16 -13.67 -21.46
N ASP A 545 25.49 -12.55 -20.82
CA ASP A 545 26.02 -11.33 -21.44
C ASP A 545 27.53 -11.15 -21.25
N ALA A 546 28.20 -12.19 -20.72
CA ALA A 546 29.65 -12.30 -20.65
C ALA A 546 30.12 -13.56 -21.41
N PRO A 547 29.86 -13.67 -22.74
CA PRO A 547 30.05 -14.91 -23.50
C PRO A 547 31.50 -15.41 -23.48
N ALA A 548 32.49 -14.52 -23.43
CA ALA A 548 33.89 -14.91 -23.29
C ALA A 548 34.17 -15.67 -21.98
N ASN A 549 33.58 -15.22 -20.86
CA ASN A 549 33.69 -15.90 -19.57
C ASN A 549 32.85 -17.19 -19.54
N ARG A 550 31.64 -17.16 -20.11
CA ARG A 550 30.75 -18.32 -20.23
C ARG A 550 31.43 -19.48 -20.98
N ASP A 551 31.91 -19.20 -22.18
CA ASP A 551 32.44 -20.20 -23.11
C ASP A 551 33.82 -20.72 -22.64
N SER A 552 34.53 -19.95 -21.81
CA SER A 552 35.78 -20.39 -21.17
C SER A 552 35.59 -21.54 -20.17
N GLY A 553 34.40 -21.64 -19.57
CA GLY A 553 34.07 -22.57 -18.48
C GLY A 553 34.85 -22.34 -17.18
N LYS A 554 35.65 -21.28 -17.05
CA LYS A 554 36.54 -21.06 -15.88
C LYS A 554 35.83 -20.65 -14.60
N LEU A 555 34.64 -20.06 -14.74
CA LEU A 555 33.80 -19.67 -13.62
C LEU A 555 32.64 -20.66 -13.37
N ALA A 556 32.38 -21.57 -14.31
CA ALA A 556 31.25 -22.48 -14.25
C ALA A 556 31.25 -23.37 -12.99
N ASN A 557 30.06 -23.60 -12.42
CA ASN A 557 29.81 -24.36 -11.20
C ASN A 557 30.47 -23.79 -9.94
N SER A 558 30.86 -22.53 -9.95
CA SER A 558 31.49 -21.90 -8.81
C SER A 558 30.48 -21.13 -7.97
N ASN A 559 30.58 -21.24 -6.64
CA ASN A 559 29.78 -20.42 -5.73
C ASN A 559 30.46 -19.07 -5.52
N VAL A 560 29.72 -18.00 -5.76
CA VAL A 560 30.17 -16.62 -5.58
C VAL A 560 29.15 -15.84 -4.75
N TRP A 561 29.64 -14.95 -3.90
CA TRP A 561 28.82 -14.03 -3.14
C TRP A 561 28.64 -12.73 -3.90
N VAL A 562 27.38 -12.33 -4.07
CA VAL A 562 26.94 -11.10 -4.71
C VAL A 562 26.26 -10.21 -3.67
N ASP A 563 26.60 -8.93 -3.66
CA ASP A 563 25.94 -7.89 -2.87
C ASP A 563 24.73 -7.36 -3.65
N THR A 564 23.53 -7.56 -3.11
CA THR A 564 22.29 -7.14 -3.78
C THR A 564 22.02 -5.65 -3.69
N SER A 565 22.70 -4.93 -2.79
CA SER A 565 22.40 -3.52 -2.50
C SER A 565 22.81 -2.55 -3.60
N GLY A 566 23.71 -2.96 -4.50
CA GLY A 566 24.23 -2.16 -5.62
C GLY A 566 24.11 -2.87 -6.97
N LEU A 567 23.05 -3.66 -7.17
CA LEU A 567 22.78 -4.29 -8.46
C LEU A 567 22.22 -3.29 -9.46
N LEU A 568 22.63 -3.44 -10.72
CA LEU A 568 22.08 -2.69 -11.83
C LEU A 568 20.81 -3.39 -12.35
N TYR A 569 19.67 -2.72 -12.21
CA TYR A 569 18.41 -3.18 -12.80
C TYR A 569 18.35 -2.83 -14.29
N VAL A 570 17.87 -3.77 -15.09
CA VAL A 570 17.58 -3.59 -16.51
C VAL A 570 16.15 -4.08 -16.77
N PRO A 571 15.21 -3.19 -17.18
CA PRO A 571 13.82 -3.56 -17.40
C PRO A 571 13.65 -4.52 -18.59
N ALA A 572 12.52 -5.24 -18.59
CA ALA A 572 12.05 -5.98 -19.76
C ALA A 572 11.97 -5.07 -21.02
N GLY A 573 12.19 -5.67 -22.19
CA GLY A 573 12.25 -5.03 -23.50
C GLY A 573 13.64 -4.48 -23.86
N ALA A 574 14.47 -4.13 -22.88
CA ALA A 574 15.83 -3.64 -23.15
C ALA A 574 16.67 -4.73 -23.82
N GLY A 575 17.23 -4.46 -25.00
CA GLY A 575 18.01 -5.46 -25.76
C GLY A 575 17.18 -6.64 -26.31
N GLY A 576 15.85 -6.57 -26.26
CA GLY A 576 14.95 -7.58 -26.83
C GLY A 576 14.55 -8.74 -25.90
N ASP A 577 14.87 -8.66 -24.60
CA ASP A 577 14.49 -9.68 -23.61
C ASP A 577 13.14 -9.36 -22.94
N ASP A 578 12.26 -10.34 -22.79
CA ASP A 578 10.90 -10.15 -22.22
C ASP A 578 10.84 -10.12 -20.68
N SER A 579 11.98 -10.21 -19.99
CA SER A 579 12.06 -10.25 -18.53
C SER A 579 13.00 -9.19 -17.96
N ASP A 580 12.65 -8.68 -16.78
CA ASP A 580 13.56 -7.89 -15.95
C ASP A 580 14.83 -8.67 -15.62
N ARG A 581 15.96 -7.96 -15.58
CA ARG A 581 17.28 -8.52 -15.30
C ARG A 581 18.02 -7.66 -14.28
N TRP A 582 18.87 -8.31 -13.49
CA TRP A 582 19.70 -7.64 -12.49
C TRP A 582 21.14 -8.07 -12.67
N TYR A 583 22.04 -7.10 -12.81
CA TYR A 583 23.46 -7.37 -13.02
C TYR A 583 24.30 -6.91 -11.84
N THR A 584 25.42 -7.59 -11.59
CA THR A 584 26.51 -6.98 -10.81
C THR A 584 26.96 -5.69 -11.49
N ALA A 585 27.49 -4.72 -10.74
CA ALA A 585 27.80 -3.39 -11.26
C ALA A 585 28.76 -3.39 -12.46
N GLY A 586 29.63 -4.40 -12.57
CA GLY A 586 30.51 -4.59 -13.73
C GLY A 586 29.88 -5.34 -14.92
N GLY A 587 28.62 -5.76 -14.81
CA GLY A 587 27.86 -6.48 -15.85
C GLY A 587 28.17 -7.97 -15.96
N LEU A 588 29.08 -8.52 -15.16
CA LEU A 588 29.56 -9.90 -15.33
C LEU A 588 28.48 -10.96 -15.08
N LEU A 589 27.65 -10.79 -14.04
CA LEU A 589 26.66 -11.78 -13.63
C LEU A 589 25.24 -11.20 -13.67
N GLU A 590 24.34 -11.89 -14.37
CA GLU A 590 22.89 -11.70 -14.30
C GLU A 590 22.32 -12.60 -13.18
N VAL A 591 21.61 -12.02 -12.21
CA VAL A 591 21.21 -12.71 -10.95
C VAL A 591 19.72 -12.67 -10.65
N GLY A 592 18.88 -12.22 -11.57
CA GLY A 592 17.43 -12.04 -11.38
C GLY A 592 16.69 -13.31 -10.97
N GLY A 593 17.12 -14.47 -11.50
CA GLY A 593 16.56 -15.77 -11.11
C GLY A 593 16.80 -16.13 -9.64
N TYR A 594 17.89 -15.64 -9.04
CA TYR A 594 18.18 -15.82 -7.62
C TYR A 594 17.43 -14.81 -6.75
N LEU A 595 17.34 -13.55 -7.18
CA LEU A 595 16.56 -12.51 -6.50
C LEU A 595 15.08 -12.86 -6.40
N SER A 596 14.52 -13.43 -7.48
CA SER A 596 13.12 -13.91 -7.52
C SER A 596 12.76 -14.91 -6.40
N ASN A 597 13.77 -15.51 -5.77
CA ASN A 597 13.64 -16.49 -4.67
C ASN A 597 14.11 -15.94 -3.30
N GLN A 598 14.43 -14.65 -3.20
CA GLN A 598 14.70 -14.01 -1.91
C GLN A 598 13.40 -13.69 -1.18
N GLY A 599 13.36 -13.98 0.12
CA GLY A 599 12.21 -13.74 0.97
C GLY A 599 12.31 -12.39 1.66
N HIS A 600 11.29 -11.56 1.52
CA HIS A 600 11.17 -10.23 2.13
C HIS A 600 9.99 -10.16 3.08
N ARG A 601 10.09 -9.28 4.08
CA ARG A 601 9.03 -9.04 5.07
C ARG A 601 8.09 -7.94 4.61
N ILE A 602 6.92 -7.88 5.25
CA ILE A 602 5.88 -6.90 4.90
C ILE A 602 6.34 -5.46 5.13
N GLY A 603 7.24 -5.23 6.10
CA GLY A 603 7.83 -3.92 6.32
C GLY A 603 8.58 -3.40 5.09
N GLU A 604 9.31 -4.27 4.38
CA GLU A 604 10.09 -3.87 3.19
C GLU A 604 9.17 -3.49 2.02
N TRP A 605 8.06 -4.22 1.84
CA TRP A 605 7.05 -3.91 0.81
C TRP A 605 6.34 -2.59 1.10
N ALA A 606 5.89 -2.42 2.35
CA ALA A 606 5.16 -1.25 2.80
C ALA A 606 6.06 -0.03 3.07
N ALA A 607 7.38 -0.13 2.85
CA ALA A 607 8.29 1.01 2.97
C ALA A 607 8.11 2.03 1.84
N LEU A 608 7.49 1.65 0.72
CA LEU A 608 7.05 2.62 -0.30
C LEU A 608 5.83 3.41 0.21
N GLY A 609 5.72 4.66 -0.23
CA GLY A 609 4.47 5.42 -0.08
C GLY A 609 3.33 4.78 -0.89
N GLY A 610 2.12 4.83 -0.34
CA GLY A 610 0.92 4.27 -0.93
C GLY A 610 0.11 5.25 -1.78
N THR A 611 -1.11 4.86 -2.15
CA THR A 611 -1.96 5.66 -3.04
C THR A 611 -3.24 6.12 -2.36
N VAL A 612 -3.57 7.40 -2.50
CA VAL A 612 -4.91 7.94 -2.21
C VAL A 612 -5.57 8.28 -3.53
N ALA A 613 -6.70 7.65 -3.85
CA ALA A 613 -7.50 7.95 -5.03
C ALA A 613 -8.85 8.51 -4.61
N LEU A 614 -9.16 9.73 -5.05
CA LEU A 614 -10.42 10.42 -4.83
C LEU A 614 -11.12 10.59 -6.18
N SER A 615 -12.27 9.95 -6.37
CA SER A 615 -13.09 10.14 -7.57
C SER A 615 -14.50 10.59 -7.24
N GLY A 616 -15.05 11.44 -8.10
CA GLY A 616 -16.45 11.80 -8.08
C GLY A 616 -16.82 12.96 -8.97
N ARG A 617 -18.07 13.44 -8.90
CA ARG A 617 -18.48 14.65 -9.64
C ARG A 617 -17.75 15.88 -9.13
N GLU A 618 -17.52 15.94 -7.82
CA GLU A 618 -16.73 16.97 -7.16
C GLU A 618 -15.74 16.35 -6.16
N VAL A 619 -14.51 16.84 -6.14
CA VAL A 619 -13.53 16.54 -5.08
C VAL A 619 -13.16 17.84 -4.37
N VAL A 620 -13.35 17.88 -3.05
CA VAL A 620 -13.04 19.06 -2.24
C VAL A 620 -12.17 18.65 -1.06
N THR A 621 -10.98 19.22 -0.96
CA THR A 621 -10.12 19.12 0.23
C THR A 621 -10.00 20.49 0.87
N GLN A 622 -10.45 20.63 2.11
CA GLN A 622 -10.41 21.92 2.79
C GLN A 622 -8.99 22.25 3.26
N SER A 623 -8.68 23.54 3.33
CA SER A 623 -7.50 24.01 4.05
C SER A 623 -7.49 23.47 5.49
N GLY A 624 -6.34 22.93 5.91
CA GLY A 624 -6.17 22.27 7.22
C GLY A 624 -6.47 20.76 7.22
N SER A 625 -7.06 20.21 6.15
CA SER A 625 -7.03 18.77 5.90
C SER A 625 -5.63 18.30 5.48
N ARG A 626 -5.33 17.01 5.64
CA ARG A 626 -4.02 16.45 5.30
C ARG A 626 -4.12 15.12 4.56
N ILE A 627 -3.36 15.02 3.48
CA ILE A 627 -3.14 13.80 2.71
C ILE A 627 -1.64 13.48 2.75
N ASN A 628 -1.26 12.40 3.44
CA ASN A 628 0.13 12.00 3.59
C ASN A 628 0.45 10.80 2.68
N ILE A 629 1.27 11.06 1.66
CA ILE A 629 1.76 10.06 0.69
C ILE A 629 3.27 9.90 0.79
N SER A 630 3.90 10.33 1.88
CA SER A 630 5.36 10.32 2.04
C SER A 630 5.96 8.92 1.89
N GLY A 631 7.21 8.84 1.45
CA GLY A 631 7.97 7.60 1.41
C GLY A 631 8.22 7.03 2.82
N GLY A 632 8.73 5.80 2.89
CA GLY A 632 9.22 5.20 4.12
C GLY A 632 10.73 5.13 4.16
N SER A 633 11.27 4.26 5.02
CA SER A 633 12.69 3.99 5.08
C SER A 633 13.02 2.58 5.57
N ILE A 634 14.13 2.06 5.07
CA ILE A 634 14.76 0.80 5.47
C ILE A 634 16.05 1.13 6.22
N ASP A 635 16.22 0.55 7.40
CA ASP A 635 17.44 0.66 8.21
C ASP A 635 18.19 -0.66 8.16
N THR A 636 19.32 -0.66 7.44
CA THR A 636 20.23 -1.80 7.40
C THR A 636 21.15 -1.77 8.61
N ALA A 637 21.14 -2.82 9.42
CA ALA A 637 22.02 -2.95 10.58
C ALA A 637 23.49 -3.17 10.17
N THR A 638 24.45 -2.76 11.01
CA THR A 638 25.87 -3.11 10.82
C THR A 638 26.06 -4.63 10.75
N GLY A 639 26.82 -5.11 9.78
CA GLY A 639 27.08 -6.54 9.60
C GLY A 639 28.11 -6.82 8.51
N TYR A 640 28.30 -8.09 8.14
CA TYR A 640 29.33 -8.48 7.19
C TYR A 640 28.75 -8.72 5.79
N LEU A 641 29.33 -8.08 4.79
CA LEU A 641 29.14 -8.49 3.40
C LEU A 641 30.15 -9.56 3.03
N GLN A 642 29.66 -10.66 2.46
CA GLN A 642 30.51 -11.71 1.90
C GLN A 642 31.07 -11.24 0.55
N GLN A 643 32.32 -11.61 0.26
CA GLN A 643 33.04 -11.14 -0.91
C GLN A 643 33.62 -12.33 -1.67
N THR A 644 33.57 -12.26 -2.99
CA THR A 644 34.27 -13.21 -3.86
C THR A 644 35.16 -12.47 -4.83
N TRP A 645 36.37 -12.98 -5.03
CA TRP A 645 37.39 -12.36 -5.86
C TRP A 645 37.74 -13.27 -7.04
N LEU A 646 37.91 -12.68 -8.22
CA LEU A 646 38.28 -13.32 -9.48
C LEU A 646 39.72 -12.94 -9.85
N LYS A 647 40.44 -13.86 -10.49
CA LYS A 647 41.81 -13.60 -10.98
C LYS A 647 41.76 -13.19 -12.45
N GLY A 648 42.20 -11.96 -12.75
CA GLY A 648 42.37 -11.47 -14.11
C GLY A 648 43.62 -12.06 -14.79
N PRO A 649 43.71 -11.96 -16.13
CA PRO A 649 44.86 -12.44 -16.89
C PRO A 649 46.13 -11.61 -16.64
N ASP A 650 45.93 -10.38 -16.14
CA ASP A 650 46.96 -9.44 -15.68
C ASP A 650 47.49 -9.76 -14.27
N GLY A 651 46.95 -10.79 -13.61
CA GLY A 651 47.31 -11.17 -12.24
C GLY A 651 46.65 -10.31 -11.15
N GLN A 652 45.80 -9.35 -11.51
CA GLN A 652 45.04 -8.56 -10.55
C GLN A 652 43.82 -9.32 -10.02
N LEU A 653 43.30 -8.86 -8.88
CA LEU A 653 42.10 -9.40 -8.26
C LEU A 653 40.93 -8.45 -8.51
N TYR A 654 39.82 -9.02 -8.99
CA TYR A 654 38.60 -8.29 -9.29
C TYR A 654 37.50 -8.80 -8.38
N ASN A 655 36.79 -7.90 -7.70
CA ASN A 655 35.66 -8.30 -6.89
C ASN A 655 34.48 -8.67 -7.81
N VAL A 656 33.82 -9.80 -7.57
CA VAL A 656 32.67 -10.26 -8.39
C VAL A 656 31.59 -9.18 -8.53
N ASN A 657 31.38 -8.36 -7.50
CA ASN A 657 30.35 -7.32 -7.47
C ASN A 657 30.60 -6.17 -8.45
N SER A 658 31.85 -5.95 -8.88
CA SER A 658 32.26 -4.86 -9.80
C SER A 658 33.14 -5.35 -10.95
N ALA A 659 33.24 -6.66 -11.13
CA ALA A 659 34.05 -7.31 -12.15
C ALA A 659 33.53 -6.97 -13.57
N PRO A 660 34.34 -6.34 -14.44
CA PRO A 660 33.92 -6.03 -15.80
C PRO A 660 33.56 -7.27 -16.63
N ALA A 661 32.42 -7.22 -17.33
CA ALA A 661 31.92 -8.32 -18.16
C ALA A 661 32.84 -8.64 -19.36
N ASP A 662 33.54 -7.63 -19.87
CA ASP A 662 34.43 -7.69 -21.04
C ASP A 662 35.83 -8.26 -20.72
N LEU A 663 36.19 -8.38 -19.43
CA LEU A 663 37.44 -8.97 -18.99
C LEU A 663 37.31 -10.49 -18.83
N MET A 664 38.19 -11.26 -19.49
CA MET A 664 38.22 -12.72 -19.37
C MET A 664 38.95 -13.17 -18.10
N TYR A 665 38.26 -13.82 -17.17
CA TYR A 665 38.82 -14.30 -15.91
C TYR A 665 39.42 -15.70 -16.02
N THR A 666 40.46 -15.94 -15.20
CA THR A 666 41.16 -17.23 -15.14
C THR A 666 40.59 -18.19 -14.10
N GLY A 667 39.73 -17.70 -13.19
CA GLY A 667 39.05 -18.47 -12.15
C GLY A 667 38.79 -17.65 -10.88
N ILE A 668 38.17 -18.29 -9.88
CA ILE A 668 38.01 -17.71 -8.54
C ILE A 668 39.35 -17.72 -7.80
N PHE A 669 39.66 -16.60 -7.15
CA PHE A 669 40.79 -16.51 -6.24
C PHE A 669 40.56 -17.34 -4.97
N LYS A 670 41.42 -18.34 -4.77
CA LYS A 670 41.39 -19.24 -3.60
C LYS A 670 42.53 -18.98 -2.60
N GLY A 671 43.30 -17.91 -2.81
CA GLY A 671 44.55 -17.64 -2.08
C GLY A 671 45.79 -17.95 -2.91
N PHE A 672 46.96 -17.96 -2.26
CA PHE A 672 48.19 -18.44 -2.85
C PHE A 672 48.10 -19.95 -3.09
N GLU A 673 48.36 -20.38 -4.32
CA GLU A 673 48.25 -21.77 -4.75
C GLU A 673 49.62 -22.41 -4.79
N LYS A 674 49.78 -23.52 -4.07
CA LYS A 674 50.97 -24.35 -4.16
C LYS A 674 50.62 -25.63 -4.91
N VAL A 675 50.92 -25.60 -6.20
CA VAL A 675 50.64 -26.72 -7.11
C VAL A 675 51.62 -27.85 -6.86
N HIS A 676 51.07 -29.04 -6.64
CA HIS A 676 51.82 -30.24 -6.34
C HIS A 676 51.95 -31.12 -7.57
N ALA A 677 52.90 -30.77 -8.47
CA ALA A 677 53.06 -31.39 -9.80
C ALA A 677 53.16 -32.93 -9.80
N ARG A 678 53.59 -33.56 -8.69
CA ARG A 678 53.71 -35.02 -8.55
C ARG A 678 52.39 -35.70 -8.16
N TRP A 679 51.49 -35.01 -7.48
CA TRP A 679 50.29 -35.57 -6.84
C TRP A 679 48.97 -35.09 -7.47
N GLY A 680 49.06 -34.37 -8.60
CA GLY A 680 47.92 -33.88 -9.37
C GLY A 680 47.17 -32.72 -8.70
N ASP A 681 46.19 -32.18 -9.42
CA ASP A 681 45.43 -30.98 -9.03
C ASP A 681 44.67 -31.14 -7.71
N THR A 682 44.27 -32.38 -7.37
CA THR A 682 43.60 -32.73 -6.11
C THR A 682 44.45 -32.51 -4.86
N SER A 683 45.76 -32.28 -5.03
CA SER A 683 46.71 -32.09 -3.93
C SER A 683 47.21 -30.64 -3.83
N THR A 684 46.61 -29.70 -4.56
CA THR A 684 46.97 -28.28 -4.52
C THR A 684 46.59 -27.66 -3.17
N GLU A 685 47.56 -27.07 -2.47
CA GLU A 685 47.34 -26.35 -1.22
C GLU A 685 46.98 -24.89 -1.51
N TYR A 686 46.03 -24.34 -0.76
CA TYR A 686 45.56 -22.96 -0.88
C TYR A 686 45.80 -22.21 0.43
N PHE A 687 46.50 -21.07 0.36
CA PHE A 687 46.83 -20.23 1.51
C PHE A 687 46.17 -18.86 1.35
N ARG A 688 45.13 -18.60 2.14
CA ARG A 688 44.40 -17.33 2.11
C ARG A 688 45.05 -16.28 3.01
N ASN A 689 44.99 -15.02 2.59
CA ASN A 689 45.43 -13.88 3.38
C ASN A 689 44.24 -12.94 3.61
N PRO A 690 43.81 -12.71 4.88
CA PRO A 690 42.69 -11.81 5.17
C PRO A 690 42.88 -10.36 4.70
N LEU A 691 44.12 -9.94 4.39
CA LEU A 691 44.44 -8.62 3.87
C LEU A 691 44.41 -8.53 2.34
N ILE A 692 44.49 -9.66 1.62
CA ILE A 692 44.53 -9.71 0.16
C ILE A 692 43.33 -10.50 -0.32
N GLY A 693 42.31 -9.79 -0.84
CA GLY A 693 41.04 -10.39 -1.20
C GLY A 693 40.25 -10.89 0.01
N PRO A 694 39.88 -10.01 0.97
CA PRO A 694 39.11 -10.40 2.14
C PRO A 694 37.79 -11.05 1.71
N GLU A 695 37.42 -12.15 2.38
CA GLU A 695 36.16 -12.88 2.11
C GLU A 695 34.95 -12.22 2.75
N GLN A 696 35.19 -11.33 3.71
CA GLN A 696 34.14 -10.61 4.43
C GLN A 696 34.61 -9.18 4.68
N ILE A 697 33.71 -8.23 4.49
CA ILE A 697 33.93 -6.82 4.83
C ILE A 697 32.84 -6.40 5.80
N LEU A 698 33.26 -5.85 6.95
CA LEU A 698 32.33 -5.24 7.89
C LEU A 698 31.80 -3.94 7.27
N GLN A 699 30.49 -3.88 7.07
CA GLN A 699 29.79 -2.67 6.66
C GLN A 699 29.06 -2.06 7.84
N ASN A 700 29.23 -0.75 8.02
CA ASN A 700 28.41 0.00 8.95
C ASN A 700 26.96 0.05 8.45
N GLY A 701 26.02 0.05 9.39
CA GLY A 701 24.61 0.23 9.08
C GLY A 701 24.31 1.59 8.45
N TYR A 702 23.23 1.63 7.67
CA TYR A 702 22.80 2.81 6.94
C TYR A 702 21.27 2.80 6.77
N THR A 703 20.70 3.96 6.50
CA THR A 703 19.26 4.10 6.20
C THR A 703 19.08 4.44 4.72
N VAL A 704 18.14 3.75 4.08
CA VAL A 704 17.70 3.96 2.71
C VAL A 704 16.29 4.51 2.78
N GLY A 705 16.04 5.69 2.24
CA GLY A 705 14.68 6.17 2.04
C GLY A 705 14.08 5.56 0.77
N ARG A 706 12.76 5.41 0.78
CA ARG A 706 12.01 4.81 -0.31
C ARG A 706 11.10 5.84 -0.94
N ASP A 707 10.70 5.59 -2.18
CA ASP A 707 9.82 6.50 -2.92
C ASP A 707 8.54 6.78 -2.15
N ALA A 708 8.08 8.03 -2.28
CA ALA A 708 6.75 8.41 -1.88
C ALA A 708 5.70 7.89 -2.88
N GLY A 709 4.45 8.03 -2.48
CA GLY A 709 3.28 7.53 -3.18
C GLY A 709 2.60 8.58 -4.04
N GLN A 710 1.29 8.42 -4.26
CA GLN A 710 0.53 9.26 -5.17
C GLN A 710 -0.84 9.67 -4.60
N LEU A 711 -1.21 10.94 -4.82
CA LEU A 711 -2.59 11.41 -4.75
C LEU A 711 -3.17 11.44 -6.17
N ILE A 712 -4.28 10.74 -6.37
CA ILE A 712 -4.99 10.66 -7.64
C ILE A 712 -6.36 11.31 -7.47
N VAL A 713 -6.67 12.25 -8.35
CA VAL A 713 -7.96 12.95 -8.40
C VAL A 713 -8.59 12.67 -9.76
N SER A 714 -9.75 12.02 -9.74
CA SER A 714 -10.52 11.72 -10.95
C SER A 714 -11.90 12.35 -10.83
N SER A 715 -11.97 13.64 -11.14
CA SER A 715 -13.17 14.44 -10.99
C SER A 715 -13.16 15.64 -11.93
N PRO A 716 -14.25 15.94 -12.66
CA PRO A 716 -14.31 17.09 -13.53
C PRO A 716 -14.23 18.43 -12.78
N THR A 717 -14.59 18.44 -11.48
CA THR A 717 -14.49 19.62 -10.61
C THR A 717 -13.67 19.29 -9.38
N ALA A 718 -12.51 19.94 -9.20
CA ALA A 718 -11.66 19.72 -8.03
C ALA A 718 -11.20 21.02 -7.36
N VAL A 719 -11.40 21.12 -6.05
CA VAL A 719 -10.89 22.20 -5.19
C VAL A 719 -9.94 21.58 -4.17
N LEU A 720 -8.64 21.76 -4.39
CA LEU A 720 -7.58 21.11 -3.61
C LEU A 720 -6.86 22.13 -2.72
N GLU A 721 -7.37 22.37 -1.52
CA GLU A 721 -6.80 23.33 -0.56
C GLU A 721 -6.17 22.65 0.68
N GLY A 722 -6.30 21.34 0.80
CA GLY A 722 -5.64 20.54 1.84
C GLY A 722 -4.14 20.32 1.61
N ASP A 723 -3.40 20.07 2.70
CA ASP A 723 -1.96 19.81 2.65
C ASP A 723 -1.68 18.41 2.07
N VAL A 724 -0.91 18.31 0.99
CA VAL A 724 -0.32 17.04 0.55
C VAL A 724 1.11 16.95 1.06
N VAL A 725 1.42 15.89 1.79
CA VAL A 725 2.78 15.61 2.28
C VAL A 725 3.41 14.54 1.38
N ALA A 726 4.33 14.98 0.52
CA ALA A 726 4.98 14.19 -0.53
C ALA A 726 6.46 13.87 -0.24
N ALA A 727 6.89 13.99 1.02
CA ALA A 727 8.30 13.98 1.37
C ALA A 727 8.96 12.59 1.25
N VAL A 728 10.26 12.60 0.95
CA VAL A 728 11.14 11.43 1.03
C VAL A 728 12.36 11.72 1.89
N TYR A 729 12.95 10.65 2.41
CA TYR A 729 14.28 10.67 3.00
C TYR A 729 15.28 10.16 1.97
N ASN A 730 16.52 10.66 2.00
CA ASN A 730 17.61 10.10 1.23
C ASN A 730 18.83 9.88 2.14
N GLY A 731 19.32 8.65 2.22
CA GLY A 731 20.51 8.34 2.99
C GLY A 731 21.78 8.91 2.35
N PRO A 732 22.90 9.04 3.09
CA PRO A 732 24.17 9.51 2.53
C PRO A 732 24.73 8.67 1.36
N ARG A 733 24.24 7.43 1.21
CA ARG A 733 24.61 6.51 0.12
C ARG A 733 23.74 6.67 -1.13
N GLN A 734 22.58 7.33 -1.03
CA GLN A 734 21.64 7.47 -2.13
C GLN A 734 22.07 8.59 -3.07
N VAL A 735 23.10 8.32 -3.90
CA VAL A 735 23.79 9.30 -4.76
C VAL A 735 23.64 9.01 -6.24
N ASP A 736 23.00 7.90 -6.59
CA ASP A 736 22.80 7.49 -7.98
C ASP A 736 21.44 7.94 -8.51
N SER A 737 21.42 8.32 -9.79
CA SER A 737 20.22 8.68 -10.52
C SER A 737 19.32 7.46 -10.70
N ARG A 738 18.02 7.67 -10.78
CA ARG A 738 17.08 6.62 -11.16
C ARG A 738 17.45 6.04 -12.53
N PRO A 739 17.54 4.71 -12.69
CA PRO A 739 17.72 4.11 -14.01
C PRO A 739 16.49 4.34 -14.91
N ASP A 740 16.73 4.48 -16.21
CA ASP A 740 15.65 4.70 -17.18
C ASP A 740 14.65 3.54 -17.21
N GLY A 741 13.35 3.87 -17.29
CA GLY A 741 12.28 2.89 -17.43
C GLY A 741 11.85 2.16 -16.15
N VAL A 742 12.44 2.49 -14.99
CA VAL A 742 12.07 1.88 -13.70
C VAL A 742 10.98 2.69 -13.01
N THR A 743 9.77 2.14 -12.95
CA THR A 743 8.62 2.80 -12.30
C THR A 743 8.29 2.23 -10.92
N ASP A 744 8.61 0.96 -10.65
CA ASP A 744 8.40 0.37 -9.32
C ASP A 744 9.60 0.67 -8.41
N GLY A 745 9.42 1.61 -7.49
CA GLY A 745 10.41 2.01 -6.49
C GLY A 745 10.95 0.87 -5.62
N TYR A 746 10.22 -0.24 -5.51
CA TYR A 746 10.66 -1.39 -4.74
C TYR A 746 11.91 -2.04 -5.35
N LYS A 747 12.00 -2.03 -6.68
CA LYS A 747 13.07 -2.67 -7.47
C LYS A 747 14.37 -1.86 -7.48
N LEU A 748 14.37 -0.65 -6.92
CA LEU A 748 15.55 0.21 -6.86
C LEU A 748 16.58 -0.30 -5.85
N ALA A 749 17.85 -0.13 -6.24
CA ALA A 749 19.01 -0.35 -5.40
C ALA A 749 19.08 0.65 -4.24
N HIS A 750 19.89 0.34 -3.23
CA HIS A 750 19.97 1.13 -1.99
C HIS A 750 20.74 2.44 -2.14
N ASP A 751 21.43 2.63 -3.26
CA ASP A 751 22.20 3.81 -3.65
C ASP A 751 21.44 4.77 -4.57
N THR A 752 20.23 4.40 -5.01
CA THR A 752 19.40 5.25 -5.86
C THR A 752 18.63 6.26 -5.01
N ALA A 753 18.63 7.54 -5.42
CA ALA A 753 17.81 8.56 -4.76
C ALA A 753 16.31 8.27 -4.90
N ALA A 754 15.58 8.37 -3.79
CA ALA A 754 14.13 8.25 -3.74
C ALA A 754 13.45 9.47 -4.36
N LEU A 755 12.31 9.25 -5.03
CA LEU A 755 11.48 10.30 -5.62
C LEU A 755 10.34 10.73 -4.70
N GLY A 756 10.09 12.04 -4.66
CA GLY A 756 8.96 12.66 -3.96
C GLY A 756 7.60 12.23 -4.50
N GLY A 757 6.56 12.44 -3.69
CA GLY A 757 5.20 12.00 -4.00
C GLY A 757 4.57 12.84 -5.11
N GLY A 758 3.62 12.24 -5.83
CA GLY A 758 3.00 12.87 -6.99
C GLY A 758 1.52 13.22 -6.82
N LEU A 759 1.07 14.24 -7.54
CA LEU A 759 -0.36 14.51 -7.80
C LEU A 759 -0.70 14.12 -9.24
N VAL A 760 -1.76 13.34 -9.43
CA VAL A 760 -2.29 12.94 -10.73
C VAL A 760 -3.74 13.41 -10.83
N VAL A 761 -4.05 14.18 -11.86
CA VAL A 761 -5.41 14.60 -12.22
C VAL A 761 -5.74 14.08 -13.62
N GLY A 762 -6.76 13.23 -13.73
CA GLY A 762 -7.16 12.62 -14.99
C GLY A 762 -8.21 11.52 -14.81
N LEU A 763 -8.62 10.88 -15.91
CA LEU A 763 -9.61 9.79 -15.87
C LEU A 763 -8.95 8.49 -15.38
N TYR A 764 -9.30 8.08 -14.17
CA TYR A 764 -8.74 6.92 -13.49
C TYR A 764 -9.81 5.82 -13.33
N THR A 765 -9.48 4.61 -13.74
CA THR A 765 -10.43 3.47 -13.80
C THR A 765 -9.79 2.20 -13.22
N ALA A 766 -10.43 1.05 -13.45
CA ALA A 766 -9.92 -0.28 -13.12
C ALA A 766 -8.54 -0.59 -13.72
N LEU A 767 -8.20 0.11 -14.80
CA LEU A 767 -6.97 -0.06 -15.57
C LEU A 767 -5.90 0.97 -15.20
N GLY A 768 -6.15 1.80 -14.18
CA GLY A 768 -5.30 2.94 -13.83
C GLY A 768 -5.69 4.20 -14.60
N LEU A 769 -4.70 5.01 -14.95
CA LEU A 769 -4.91 6.24 -15.72
C LEU A 769 -5.21 5.89 -17.18
N THR A 770 -6.40 6.26 -17.65
CA THR A 770 -6.92 5.82 -18.97
C THR A 770 -7.26 6.95 -19.93
N GLY A 771 -7.34 8.20 -19.45
CA GLY A 771 -7.67 9.35 -20.28
C GLY A 771 -7.63 10.67 -19.51
N GLY A 772 -8.10 11.73 -20.17
CA GLY A 772 -8.32 13.04 -19.55
C GLY A 772 -9.73 13.21 -19.00
N ILE A 773 -9.90 14.22 -18.15
CA ILE A 773 -11.20 14.72 -17.70
C ILE A 773 -11.53 16.03 -18.45
N ASP A 774 -12.82 16.28 -18.67
CA ASP A 774 -13.30 17.49 -19.32
C ASP A 774 -13.30 18.65 -18.33
N SER A 775 -12.13 19.30 -18.19
CA SER A 775 -11.90 20.33 -17.17
C SER A 775 -10.94 21.40 -17.64
N ASP A 776 -11.28 22.66 -17.37
CA ASP A 776 -10.32 23.76 -17.44
C ASP A 776 -9.30 23.61 -16.31
N MET A 777 -8.06 23.23 -16.65
CA MET A 777 -6.99 23.04 -15.66
C MET A 777 -6.05 24.25 -15.66
N ARG A 778 -5.80 24.80 -14.47
CA ARG A 778 -4.97 26.00 -14.35
C ARG A 778 -4.06 25.91 -13.13
N ILE A 779 -2.80 26.29 -13.31
CA ILE A 779 -1.87 26.58 -12.22
C ILE A 779 -1.68 28.10 -12.19
N GLY A 780 -2.08 28.75 -11.09
CA GLY A 780 -2.10 30.21 -11.02
C GLY A 780 -2.12 30.74 -9.59
N ASP A 781 -2.26 32.06 -9.45
CA ASP A 781 -2.57 32.70 -8.16
C ASP A 781 -4.07 32.54 -7.88
N ILE A 782 -4.45 31.46 -7.19
CA ILE A 782 -5.84 31.08 -6.98
C ILE A 782 -6.22 31.26 -5.51
N GLY A 783 -7.17 32.15 -5.25
CA GLY A 783 -7.69 32.35 -3.89
C GLY A 783 -8.48 31.14 -3.39
N GLY A 784 -8.25 30.75 -2.14
CA GLY A 784 -8.98 29.67 -1.48
C GLY A 784 -10.44 30.04 -1.19
N ILE A 785 -11.32 29.04 -1.25
CA ILE A 785 -12.77 29.13 -1.08
C ILE A 785 -13.32 28.15 -0.03
N THR A 786 -12.50 27.24 0.48
CA THR A 786 -12.99 26.17 1.37
C THR A 786 -13.12 26.59 2.84
N GLN A 787 -12.55 27.73 3.24
CA GLN A 787 -12.56 28.18 4.62
C GLN A 787 -14.00 28.43 5.11
N GLY A 788 -14.45 27.65 6.09
CA GLY A 788 -15.80 27.76 6.65
C GLY A 788 -16.90 27.15 5.79
N MET A 789 -16.54 26.51 4.67
CA MET A 789 -17.47 25.77 3.81
C MET A 789 -17.98 24.52 4.53
N GLY A 790 -19.28 24.31 4.52
CA GLY A 790 -19.92 23.06 4.94
C GLY A 790 -19.87 21.99 3.85
N GLU A 791 -19.94 20.73 4.27
CA GLU A 791 -19.96 19.55 3.40
C GLU A 791 -21.03 19.59 2.28
N ASN A 792 -22.17 20.25 2.53
CA ASN A 792 -23.31 20.34 1.61
C ASN A 792 -23.39 21.69 0.87
N ASP A 793 -22.44 22.60 1.13
CA ASP A 793 -22.46 23.91 0.50
C ASP A 793 -22.14 23.77 -1.00
N ALA A 794 -22.83 24.52 -1.86
CA ALA A 794 -22.55 24.53 -3.28
C ALA A 794 -21.20 25.22 -3.55
N LEU A 795 -20.45 24.70 -4.54
CA LEU A 795 -19.30 25.41 -5.07
C LEU A 795 -19.78 26.63 -5.88
N PRO A 796 -18.99 27.73 -5.93
CA PRO A 796 -19.27 28.83 -6.85
C PRO A 796 -19.35 28.33 -8.31
N ASP A 797 -20.29 28.87 -9.09
CA ASP A 797 -20.52 28.43 -10.48
C ASP A 797 -19.24 28.43 -11.33
N GLU A 798 -18.35 29.40 -11.12
CA GLU A 798 -17.04 29.53 -11.78
C GLU A 798 -16.06 28.37 -11.54
N ARG A 799 -16.31 27.53 -10.53
CA ARG A 799 -15.47 26.37 -10.23
C ARG A 799 -15.98 25.09 -10.90
N THR A 800 -17.18 25.11 -11.50
CA THR A 800 -17.75 23.94 -12.17
C THR A 800 -16.91 23.58 -13.38
N ASP A 801 -16.60 22.29 -13.52
CA ASP A 801 -15.75 21.72 -14.58
C ASP A 801 -14.35 22.36 -14.63
N THR A 802 -13.81 22.71 -13.45
CA THR A 802 -12.46 23.27 -13.31
C THR A 802 -11.58 22.46 -12.35
N VAL A 803 -10.28 22.50 -12.61
CA VAL A 803 -9.24 22.11 -11.66
C VAL A 803 -8.23 23.25 -11.59
N TRP A 804 -8.49 24.20 -10.70
CA TRP A 804 -7.61 25.35 -10.48
C TRP A 804 -6.74 25.14 -9.25
N LEU A 805 -5.43 25.07 -9.47
CA LEU A 805 -4.43 24.79 -8.45
C LEU A 805 -3.66 26.08 -8.13
N ASP A 806 -3.62 26.44 -6.86
CA ASP A 806 -2.81 27.57 -6.40
C ASP A 806 -1.32 27.22 -6.45
N ALA A 807 -0.53 28.02 -7.17
CA ALA A 807 0.89 27.77 -7.39
C ALA A 807 1.70 27.87 -6.10
N ASN A 808 1.36 28.80 -5.19
CA ASN A 808 2.07 28.93 -3.92
C ASN A 808 1.87 27.68 -3.04
N SER A 809 0.64 27.18 -2.98
CA SER A 809 0.31 25.93 -2.29
C SER A 809 1.04 24.74 -2.92
N LEU A 810 0.99 24.58 -4.25
CA LEU A 810 1.68 23.49 -4.95
C LEU A 810 3.20 23.50 -4.69
N ASN A 811 3.83 24.67 -4.79
CA ASN A 811 5.27 24.83 -4.59
C ASN A 811 5.68 24.54 -3.13
N ALA A 812 4.82 24.88 -2.16
CA ALA A 812 5.07 24.58 -0.75
C ALA A 812 4.99 23.07 -0.42
N GLN A 813 4.31 22.29 -1.27
CA GLN A 813 4.16 20.83 -1.10
C GLN A 813 5.38 20.03 -1.59
N ASP A 814 6.28 20.65 -2.36
CA ASP A 814 7.52 20.04 -2.87
C ASP A 814 7.25 18.69 -3.57
N LEU A 815 6.28 18.69 -4.50
CA LEU A 815 5.84 17.48 -5.19
C LEU A 815 6.96 16.91 -6.06
N GLY A 816 7.18 15.60 -5.98
CA GLY A 816 8.07 14.88 -6.89
C GLY A 816 7.44 14.58 -8.24
N GLY A 817 6.12 14.76 -8.38
CA GLY A 817 5.45 14.65 -9.66
C GLY A 817 4.13 15.40 -9.75
N LEU A 818 3.80 15.90 -10.94
CA LEU A 818 2.51 16.48 -11.27
C LEU A 818 2.08 16.00 -12.65
N THR A 819 0.95 15.32 -12.73
CA THR A 819 0.34 14.86 -13.99
C THR A 819 -1.04 15.47 -14.12
N LEU A 820 -1.26 16.26 -15.17
CA LEU A 820 -2.53 16.86 -15.51
C LEU A 820 -2.95 16.38 -16.90
N ILE A 821 -4.08 15.69 -16.98
CA ILE A 821 -4.65 15.22 -18.25
C ILE A 821 -6.06 15.77 -18.41
N SER A 822 -6.21 16.71 -19.34
CA SER A 822 -7.48 17.37 -19.65
C SER A 822 -7.92 17.07 -21.09
N THR A 823 -9.24 16.98 -21.32
CA THR A 823 -9.81 17.04 -22.67
C THR A 823 -10.22 18.44 -23.10
N ASP A 824 -10.09 19.45 -22.23
CA ASP A 824 -10.31 20.87 -22.51
C ASP A 824 -8.98 21.63 -22.63
N GLN A 825 -8.48 22.31 -21.58
CA GLN A 825 -7.21 23.03 -21.66
C GLN A 825 -6.39 22.93 -20.37
N ILE A 826 -5.09 23.22 -20.50
CA ILE A 826 -4.15 23.32 -19.39
C ILE A 826 -3.38 24.64 -19.51
N ALA A 827 -3.40 25.47 -18.47
CA ALA A 827 -2.65 26.73 -18.41
C ALA A 827 -1.72 26.78 -17.18
N VAL A 828 -0.49 27.25 -17.38
CA VAL A 828 0.49 27.53 -16.31
C VAL A 828 0.81 29.02 -16.28
N ASP A 829 0.12 29.74 -15.41
CA ASP A 829 0.10 31.21 -15.38
C ASP A 829 0.86 31.81 -14.20
N ALA A 830 1.30 30.98 -13.26
CA ALA A 830 2.15 31.37 -12.14
C ALA A 830 3.32 30.37 -11.99
N PRO A 831 4.45 30.79 -11.39
CA PRO A 831 5.63 29.94 -11.30
C PRO A 831 5.36 28.61 -10.60
N LEU A 832 5.77 27.52 -11.24
CA LEU A 832 5.67 26.15 -10.73
C LEU A 832 7.06 25.60 -10.42
N ALA A 833 7.27 25.09 -9.21
CA ALA A 833 8.48 24.40 -8.81
C ALA A 833 8.13 23.00 -8.29
N LEU A 834 8.79 21.99 -8.85
CA LEU A 834 8.75 20.61 -8.36
C LEU A 834 10.03 20.29 -7.58
N ALA A 835 9.99 19.21 -6.81
CA ALA A 835 11.17 18.68 -6.15
C ALA A 835 12.27 18.36 -7.17
N THR A 836 13.52 18.26 -6.71
CA THR A 836 14.63 17.82 -7.57
C THR A 836 14.36 16.41 -8.13
N GLY A 837 14.64 16.21 -9.42
CA GLY A 837 14.25 15.00 -10.14
C GLY A 837 12.75 14.91 -10.43
N GLY A 838 12.02 16.01 -10.24
CA GLY A 838 10.57 16.08 -10.35
C GLY A 838 10.08 15.79 -11.76
N GLN A 839 8.88 15.22 -11.85
CA GLN A 839 8.27 14.80 -13.11
C GLN A 839 6.99 15.61 -13.40
N LEU A 840 6.95 16.32 -14.52
CA LEU A 840 5.75 17.05 -14.97
C LEU A 840 5.20 16.39 -16.24
N THR A 841 3.90 16.10 -16.24
CA THR A 841 3.18 15.62 -17.42
C THR A 841 1.94 16.47 -17.64
N LEU A 842 1.90 17.21 -18.75
CA LEU A 842 0.74 18.00 -19.17
C LEU A 842 0.22 17.42 -20.49
N ILE A 843 -1.00 16.88 -20.47
CA ILE A 843 -1.61 16.30 -21.67
C ILE A 843 -2.99 16.90 -21.88
N GLY A 844 -3.13 17.70 -22.94
CA GLY A 844 -4.39 18.32 -23.30
C GLY A 844 -4.34 18.89 -24.72
N PRO A 845 -5.49 19.19 -25.34
CA PRO A 845 -5.49 19.69 -26.70
C PRO A 845 -4.96 21.13 -26.77
N LYS A 846 -5.11 21.93 -25.71
CA LYS A 846 -4.50 23.25 -25.59
C LYS A 846 -3.66 23.33 -24.33
N ILE A 847 -2.37 23.63 -24.49
CA ILE A 847 -1.42 23.85 -23.39
C ILE A 847 -0.75 25.21 -23.57
N ASP A 848 -0.94 26.11 -22.60
CA ASP A 848 -0.29 27.41 -22.55
C ASP A 848 0.60 27.51 -21.30
N VAL A 849 1.88 27.86 -21.50
CA VAL A 849 2.87 28.04 -20.43
C VAL A 849 3.35 29.48 -20.45
N ASP A 850 2.78 30.28 -19.54
CA ASP A 850 3.01 31.72 -19.43
C ASP A 850 3.96 32.09 -18.28
N ALA A 851 4.32 31.11 -17.44
CA ALA A 851 5.17 31.29 -16.27
C ALA A 851 6.32 30.27 -16.19
N ASP A 852 7.23 30.52 -15.25
CA ASP A 852 8.41 29.68 -15.03
C ASP A 852 8.05 28.30 -14.50
N ILE A 853 8.70 27.26 -15.02
CA ILE A 853 8.62 25.89 -14.52
C ILE A 853 10.03 25.44 -14.13
N THR A 854 10.20 24.97 -12.89
CA THR A 854 11.48 24.48 -12.37
C THR A 854 11.38 23.04 -11.89
N ALA A 855 12.23 22.16 -12.42
CA ALA A 855 12.37 20.76 -12.00
C ALA A 855 13.82 20.29 -12.25
N HIS A 856 14.75 20.71 -11.39
CA HIS A 856 16.18 20.44 -11.57
C HIS A 856 16.50 18.95 -11.76
N GLY A 857 17.20 18.61 -12.85
CA GLY A 857 17.52 17.23 -13.22
C GLY A 857 16.30 16.32 -13.44
N GLY A 858 15.11 16.90 -13.62
CA GLY A 858 13.84 16.21 -13.76
C GLY A 858 13.38 16.02 -15.21
N ASP A 859 12.14 15.54 -15.36
CA ASP A 859 11.56 15.22 -16.67
C ASP A 859 10.25 15.96 -16.87
N ILE A 860 10.11 16.65 -17.99
CA ILE A 860 8.88 17.32 -18.40
C ILE A 860 8.40 16.75 -19.71
N THR A 861 7.15 16.27 -19.73
CA THR A 861 6.44 15.86 -20.93
C THR A 861 5.21 16.73 -21.12
N MET A 862 5.08 17.34 -22.29
CA MET A 862 3.91 18.14 -22.64
C MET A 862 3.42 17.78 -24.03
N GLY A 863 2.10 17.77 -24.22
CA GLY A 863 1.54 17.43 -25.51
C GLY A 863 0.06 17.15 -25.46
N ASN A 864 -0.42 16.43 -26.45
CA ASN A 864 -1.81 16.00 -26.51
C ASN A 864 -1.95 14.49 -26.73
N VAL A 865 -0.83 13.76 -26.74
CA VAL A 865 -0.80 12.32 -26.97
C VAL A 865 -0.46 11.57 -25.69
N MET A 866 -1.17 10.48 -25.44
CA MET A 866 -0.89 9.59 -24.30
C MET A 866 -1.00 8.13 -24.70
N SER A 867 -0.23 7.28 -24.00
CA SER A 867 -0.38 5.83 -24.08
C SER A 867 -1.45 5.39 -23.10
N THR A 868 -2.40 4.58 -23.54
CA THR A 868 -3.52 4.09 -22.73
C THR A 868 -3.86 2.64 -23.04
N ILE A 869 -4.65 2.03 -22.17
CA ILE A 869 -5.23 0.70 -22.32
C ILE A 869 -6.75 0.80 -22.14
N VAL A 870 -7.51 0.14 -23.02
CA VAL A 870 -9.00 0.14 -22.96
C VAL A 870 -9.59 -1.20 -22.52
N SER A 871 -8.75 -2.23 -22.37
CA SER A 871 -9.14 -3.54 -21.84
C SER A 871 -7.96 -4.26 -21.20
N GLN A 872 -8.22 -5.14 -20.21
CA GLN A 872 -7.18 -5.93 -19.56
C GLN A 872 -6.46 -6.84 -20.56
N GLY A 873 -5.13 -6.92 -20.47
CA GLY A 873 -4.29 -7.76 -21.33
C GLY A 873 -4.06 -7.20 -22.74
N GLN A 874 -4.59 -6.01 -23.06
CA GLN A 874 -4.29 -5.32 -24.30
C GLN A 874 -2.93 -4.63 -24.20
N THR A 875 -2.15 -4.65 -25.28
CA THR A 875 -0.95 -3.83 -25.40
C THR A 875 -1.32 -2.34 -25.41
N PRO A 876 -0.61 -1.48 -24.66
CA PRO A 876 -0.84 -0.05 -24.69
C PRO A 876 -0.80 0.50 -26.12
N PHE A 877 -1.69 1.44 -26.42
CA PHE A 877 -1.73 2.15 -27.70
C PHE A 877 -1.86 3.65 -27.45
N TRP A 878 -1.45 4.44 -28.43
CA TRP A 878 -1.46 5.88 -28.32
C TRP A 878 -2.78 6.49 -28.79
N VAL A 879 -3.28 7.44 -28.01
CA VAL A 879 -4.44 8.28 -28.34
C VAL A 879 -4.03 9.75 -28.36
N ALA A 880 -4.75 10.56 -29.14
CA ALA A 880 -4.61 12.02 -29.17
C ALA A 880 -5.87 12.66 -28.58
N LEU A 881 -5.68 13.56 -27.63
CA LEU A 881 -6.70 14.45 -27.09
C LEU A 881 -6.71 15.71 -27.97
N ASN A 882 -7.78 15.94 -28.73
CA ASN A 882 -7.92 17.13 -29.57
C ASN A 882 -9.12 17.93 -29.11
N ASP A 883 -9.15 19.22 -29.46
CA ASP A 883 -10.30 20.08 -29.19
C ASP A 883 -11.54 19.63 -29.99
N ALA A 884 -12.68 20.30 -29.78
CA ALA A 884 -13.92 19.99 -30.47
C ALA A 884 -13.83 20.13 -32.01
N GLN A 885 -12.83 20.86 -32.52
CA GLN A 885 -12.56 21.06 -33.94
C GLN A 885 -11.51 20.07 -34.48
N GLY A 886 -10.93 19.23 -33.62
CA GLY A 886 -9.92 18.24 -33.98
C GLY A 886 -8.49 18.78 -33.99
N TYR A 887 -8.25 19.96 -33.42
CA TYR A 887 -6.94 20.61 -33.37
C TYR A 887 -6.27 20.49 -32.01
N SER A 888 -4.96 20.72 -32.01
CA SER A 888 -4.19 20.88 -30.78
C SER A 888 -3.08 21.91 -30.96
N GLN A 889 -2.75 22.59 -29.87
CA GLN A 889 -1.73 23.62 -29.84
C GLN A 889 -1.02 23.62 -28.48
N LEU A 890 0.30 23.79 -28.53
CA LEU A 890 1.11 24.06 -27.36
C LEU A 890 1.90 25.35 -27.54
N THR A 891 1.81 26.23 -26.55
CA THR A 891 2.53 27.51 -26.52
C THR A 891 3.38 27.60 -25.25
N ILE A 892 4.66 27.90 -25.40
CA ILE A 892 5.52 28.41 -24.33
C ILE A 892 5.70 29.90 -24.64
N ASP A 893 5.07 30.76 -23.83
CA ASP A 893 4.93 32.20 -24.12
C ASP A 893 6.21 32.98 -23.77
N ASN A 894 6.21 34.25 -24.12
CA ASN A 894 7.30 35.18 -23.96
C ASN A 894 7.68 35.31 -22.47
N ASN A 895 8.98 35.21 -22.18
CA ASN A 895 9.58 35.28 -20.84
C ASN A 895 9.33 34.08 -19.94
N ALA A 896 8.62 33.03 -20.37
CA ALA A 896 8.56 31.78 -19.61
C ALA A 896 9.92 31.07 -19.63
N LYS A 897 10.38 30.64 -18.45
CA LYS A 897 11.60 29.82 -18.29
C LYS A 897 11.24 28.40 -17.86
N ILE A 898 11.68 27.41 -18.64
CA ILE A 898 11.72 26.00 -18.23
C ILE A 898 13.14 25.69 -17.74
N ASP A 899 13.31 25.56 -16.42
CA ASP A 899 14.58 25.24 -15.76
C ASP A 899 14.63 23.77 -15.32
N LEU A 900 15.39 22.99 -16.08
CA LEU A 900 15.71 21.59 -15.84
C LEU A 900 17.20 21.40 -15.57
N SER A 901 17.91 22.46 -15.21
CA SER A 901 19.35 22.40 -14.99
C SER A 901 19.72 21.40 -13.90
N GLY A 902 20.85 20.72 -14.08
CA GLY A 902 21.43 19.84 -13.08
C GLY A 902 22.01 20.64 -11.90
N LEU A 903 22.10 19.99 -10.74
CA LEU A 903 22.51 20.65 -9.51
C LEU A 903 24.03 20.85 -9.40
N TRP A 904 24.42 21.98 -8.83
CA TRP A 904 25.78 22.19 -8.36
C TRP A 904 25.88 21.88 -6.87
N LEU A 905 26.93 21.20 -6.42
CA LEU A 905 27.26 21.06 -5.00
C LEU A 905 28.76 21.05 -4.71
N ASN A 906 29.13 21.33 -3.46
CA ASN A 906 30.51 21.25 -2.99
C ASN A 906 30.56 20.77 -1.54
N GLN A 907 30.84 19.49 -1.41
CA GLN A 907 30.86 18.82 -0.11
C GLN A 907 32.00 19.26 0.81
N ARG A 908 32.89 20.16 0.37
CA ARG A 908 33.97 20.72 1.18
C ARG A 908 33.59 22.00 1.92
N ASP A 909 32.56 22.72 1.49
CA ASP A 909 32.15 23.98 2.15
C ASP A 909 31.07 23.78 3.22
N GLY A 910 30.52 22.56 3.33
CA GLY A 910 29.52 22.20 4.33
C GLY A 910 28.14 22.83 4.10
N SER A 911 27.88 23.40 2.92
CA SER A 911 26.61 24.05 2.55
C SER A 911 25.58 23.10 1.89
N ASP A 912 25.83 21.79 1.89
CA ASP A 912 25.19 20.85 0.98
C ASP A 912 23.67 20.66 1.14
N ASN A 913 23.01 20.61 -0.03
CA ASN A 913 21.66 20.09 -0.30
C ASN A 913 21.54 18.55 -0.10
N GLY A 914 22.39 17.95 0.75
CA GLY A 914 22.49 16.50 0.95
C GLY A 914 23.25 15.77 -0.15
N SER A 915 23.87 14.63 0.19
CA SER A 915 24.64 13.81 -0.75
C SER A 915 23.80 13.34 -1.96
N SER A 916 22.48 13.25 -1.81
CA SER A 916 21.57 12.86 -2.88
C SER A 916 21.46 13.86 -4.03
N ALA A 917 21.90 15.11 -3.84
CA ALA A 917 22.00 16.07 -4.94
C ALA A 917 22.95 15.58 -6.06
N ILE A 918 23.88 14.66 -5.74
CA ILE A 918 24.76 14.02 -6.73
C ILE A 918 23.97 13.17 -7.75
N ALA A 919 22.80 12.67 -7.38
CA ALA A 919 21.94 11.91 -8.28
C ALA A 919 21.36 12.78 -9.41
N PHE A 920 21.42 14.11 -9.27
CA PHE A 920 20.77 15.09 -10.15
C PHE A 920 21.77 16.08 -10.75
N LEU A 921 23.01 15.63 -11.00
CA LEU A 921 24.04 16.45 -11.66
C LEU A 921 23.76 16.66 -13.16
N ASP A 922 23.08 15.71 -13.79
CA ASP A 922 22.73 15.81 -15.20
C ASP A 922 21.58 16.79 -15.40
N GLY A 923 21.58 17.50 -16.52
CA GLY A 923 20.44 18.29 -16.95
C GLY A 923 19.27 17.37 -17.31
N GLY A 924 18.06 17.82 -17.00
CA GLY A 924 16.82 17.08 -17.20
C GLY A 924 16.37 16.99 -18.66
N THR A 925 15.21 16.38 -18.88
CA THR A 925 14.65 16.18 -20.22
C THR A 925 13.35 16.95 -20.41
N LEU A 926 13.24 17.70 -21.51
CA LEU A 926 11.98 18.27 -21.99
C LEU A 926 11.52 17.56 -23.26
N ASN A 927 10.32 16.97 -23.22
CA ASN A 927 9.67 16.33 -24.35
C ASN A 927 8.34 17.02 -24.65
N VAL A 928 8.30 17.79 -25.74
CA VAL A 928 7.09 18.40 -26.28
C VAL A 928 6.68 17.66 -27.55
N ALA A 929 5.50 17.05 -27.55
CA ALA A 929 4.97 16.35 -28.73
C ALA A 929 3.46 16.53 -28.88
N THR A 930 3.05 17.09 -30.01
CA THR A 930 1.63 17.34 -30.32
C THR A 930 1.30 16.91 -31.74
N THR A 931 0.04 16.50 -31.97
CA THR A 931 -0.51 16.26 -33.32
C THR A 931 -0.74 17.56 -34.10
N GLY A 932 -0.70 18.73 -33.45
CA GLY A 932 -0.82 20.05 -34.05
C GLY A 932 0.44 20.90 -33.90
N GLY A 933 0.27 22.18 -33.53
CA GLY A 933 1.31 23.21 -33.56
C GLY A 933 2.08 23.37 -32.26
N VAL A 934 3.36 23.72 -32.34
CA VAL A 934 4.22 24.06 -31.20
C VAL A 934 4.80 25.45 -31.40
N THR A 935 4.59 26.34 -30.43
CA THR A 935 5.17 27.69 -30.42
C THR A 935 6.05 27.86 -29.20
N PHE A 936 7.36 28.05 -29.42
CA PHE A 936 8.32 28.47 -28.41
C PHE A 936 8.70 29.93 -28.68
N SER A 937 8.07 30.84 -27.93
CA SER A 937 7.99 32.27 -28.26
C SER A 937 9.29 33.03 -27.99
N ALA A 938 9.45 34.22 -28.59
CA ALA A 938 10.62 35.04 -28.39
C ALA A 938 10.83 35.43 -26.91
N GLY A 939 12.08 35.38 -26.43
CA GLY A 939 12.41 35.74 -25.04
C GLY A 939 12.15 34.65 -24.00
N SER A 940 11.53 33.52 -24.37
CA SER A 940 11.46 32.33 -23.53
C SER A 940 12.81 31.58 -23.44
N LEU A 941 12.99 30.78 -22.41
CA LEU A 941 14.23 30.04 -22.13
C LEU A 941 13.95 28.59 -21.72
N ILE A 942 14.62 27.64 -22.37
CA ILE A 942 14.75 26.26 -21.89
C ILE A 942 16.20 26.07 -21.44
N ASP A 943 16.41 25.76 -20.16
CA ASP A 943 17.72 25.46 -19.58
C ASP A 943 17.77 24.01 -19.10
N VAL A 944 18.48 23.16 -19.84
CA VAL A 944 18.80 21.77 -19.49
C VAL A 944 20.31 21.62 -19.29
N SER A 945 20.99 22.66 -18.83
CA SER A 945 22.44 22.59 -18.56
C SER A 945 22.77 21.62 -17.43
N SER A 946 23.97 21.05 -17.45
CA SER A 946 24.43 20.18 -16.38
C SER A 946 24.90 20.98 -15.17
N GLY A 947 24.83 20.32 -14.03
CA GLY A 947 25.52 20.70 -12.81
C GLY A 947 26.90 20.06 -12.68
N ALA A 948 27.45 20.14 -11.47
CA ALA A 948 28.72 19.52 -11.07
C ALA A 948 28.85 19.41 -9.54
N ALA A 949 29.61 18.43 -9.08
CA ALA A 949 29.95 18.25 -7.68
C ALA A 949 31.46 18.38 -7.44
N VAL A 950 31.84 19.01 -6.33
CA VAL A 950 33.12 18.75 -5.66
C VAL A 950 32.84 17.81 -4.49
N LEU A 951 33.36 16.59 -4.56
CA LEU A 951 33.12 15.55 -3.56
C LEU A 951 33.90 15.84 -2.27
N ALA A 952 33.55 15.14 -1.19
CA ALA A 952 34.26 15.24 0.09
C ALA A 952 35.76 14.89 -0.04
N SER A 953 36.11 13.98 -0.97
CA SER A 953 37.49 13.66 -1.34
C SER A 953 38.22 14.85 -1.98
N GLY A 954 37.50 15.79 -2.60
CA GLY A 954 38.00 16.86 -3.45
C GLY A 954 38.02 16.55 -4.94
N GLU A 955 37.62 15.34 -5.32
CA GLU A 955 37.43 14.98 -6.71
C GLU A 955 36.22 15.71 -7.26
N THR A 956 36.28 16.07 -8.54
CA THR A 956 35.17 16.71 -9.25
C THR A 956 34.37 15.66 -10.02
N ARG A 957 33.04 15.75 -9.96
CA ARG A 957 32.13 14.97 -10.79
C ARG A 957 31.26 15.93 -11.61
N GLY A 958 31.39 15.91 -12.93
CA GLY A 958 30.55 16.71 -13.82
C GLY A 958 29.28 15.97 -14.22
N GLY A 959 28.20 16.70 -14.49
CA GLY A 959 27.03 16.17 -15.18
C GLY A 959 27.12 16.30 -16.70
N LYS A 960 26.13 15.75 -17.40
CA LYS A 960 25.84 15.96 -18.82
C LYS A 960 24.70 16.94 -19.01
N GLY A 961 24.71 17.69 -20.10
CA GLY A 961 23.56 18.49 -20.51
C GLY A 961 22.40 17.57 -20.89
N GLY A 962 21.19 18.02 -20.62
CA GLY A 962 19.95 17.28 -20.83
C GLY A 962 19.37 17.42 -22.24
N ASN A 963 18.27 16.72 -22.48
CA ASN A 963 17.69 16.57 -23.82
C ASN A 963 16.45 17.46 -24.01
N VAL A 964 16.25 17.97 -25.23
CA VAL A 964 15.06 18.74 -25.61
C VAL A 964 14.49 18.18 -26.90
N SER A 965 13.21 17.83 -26.89
CA SER A 965 12.44 17.43 -28.07
C SER A 965 11.28 18.38 -28.29
N LEU A 966 11.21 19.02 -29.46
CA LEU A 966 10.08 19.84 -29.91
C LEU A 966 9.51 19.24 -31.19
N ILE A 967 8.36 18.57 -31.05
CA ILE A 967 7.73 17.79 -32.11
C ILE A 967 6.32 18.35 -32.37
N ALA A 968 6.17 19.03 -33.50
CA ALA A 968 4.86 19.39 -34.05
C ALA A 968 4.42 18.36 -35.10
N ASN A 969 3.12 18.17 -35.27
CA ASN A 969 2.54 17.19 -36.20
C ASN A 969 3.06 15.75 -35.98
N ASP A 970 3.01 15.23 -34.74
CA ASP A 970 3.44 13.87 -34.44
C ASP A 970 2.46 12.81 -34.97
N ASP A 971 2.70 12.37 -36.20
CA ASP A 971 1.95 11.30 -36.86
C ASP A 971 2.46 9.88 -36.59
N THR A 972 3.59 9.74 -35.89
CA THR A 972 4.26 8.43 -35.77
C THR A 972 3.75 7.58 -34.63
N ARG A 973 3.19 8.21 -33.60
CA ARG A 973 2.72 7.50 -32.38
C ARG A 973 1.27 7.05 -32.51
N VAL A 974 0.42 7.85 -33.14
CA VAL A 974 -1.04 7.65 -33.15
C VAL A 974 -1.47 6.82 -34.37
N VAL A 975 -0.98 5.59 -34.47
CA VAL A 975 -1.25 4.70 -35.63
C VAL A 975 -2.69 4.16 -35.57
N GLY A 976 -3.52 4.49 -36.56
CA GLY A 976 -4.85 3.91 -36.74
C GLY A 976 -6.03 4.69 -36.13
N SER A 977 -5.78 5.78 -35.42
CA SER A 977 -6.83 6.75 -35.09
C SER A 977 -7.00 7.72 -36.27
N ASN A 978 -8.24 7.99 -36.69
CA ASN A 978 -8.54 9.11 -37.61
C ASN A 978 -8.38 10.45 -36.88
N ALA A 979 -7.31 10.66 -36.11
CA ALA A 979 -7.06 11.93 -35.46
C ALA A 979 -6.84 12.97 -36.58
N PRO A 980 -7.70 14.00 -36.68
CA PRO A 980 -7.46 15.10 -37.59
C PRO A 980 -6.08 15.68 -37.25
N MET A 981 -5.18 15.70 -38.23
CA MET A 981 -3.94 16.45 -38.12
C MET A 981 -4.17 17.77 -38.81
N ASP A 982 -3.61 18.84 -38.25
CA ASP A 982 -3.46 20.09 -38.97
C ASP A 982 -2.06 20.17 -39.56
N PRO A 983 -1.82 19.64 -40.78
CA PRO A 983 -0.50 19.69 -41.41
C PRO A 983 -0.01 21.13 -41.68
N SER A 984 -0.87 22.14 -41.50
CA SER A 984 -0.49 23.55 -41.58
C SER A 984 -0.03 24.15 -40.25
N ALA A 985 -0.20 23.43 -39.14
CA ALA A 985 0.17 23.89 -37.82
C ALA A 985 1.71 23.96 -37.69
N PRO A 986 2.28 25.13 -37.36
CA PRO A 986 3.71 25.33 -37.42
C PRO A 986 4.46 24.78 -36.19
N LEU A 987 5.75 24.50 -36.38
CA LEU A 987 6.75 24.53 -35.31
C LEU A 987 7.46 25.89 -35.38
N ILE A 988 7.30 26.72 -34.34
CA ILE A 988 7.95 28.03 -34.19
C ILE A 988 8.92 27.94 -33.01
N VAL A 989 10.19 28.32 -33.24
CA VAL A 989 11.28 28.24 -32.24
C VAL A 989 12.03 29.57 -32.23
N ASP A 990 11.48 30.56 -31.52
CA ASP A 990 12.02 31.92 -31.39
C ASP A 990 12.70 32.18 -30.03
N GLY A 991 12.56 31.25 -29.07
CA GLY A 991 13.20 31.30 -27.75
C GLY A 991 14.65 30.76 -27.72
N LYS A 992 15.25 30.72 -26.53
CA LYS A 992 16.63 30.26 -26.30
C LYS A 992 16.65 28.86 -25.65
N ILE A 993 17.50 27.96 -26.16
CA ILE A 993 17.76 26.65 -25.55
C ILE A 993 19.22 26.57 -25.08
N ILE A 994 19.44 26.11 -23.85
CA ILE A 994 20.76 25.91 -23.24
C ILE A 994 20.90 24.46 -22.79
N ALA A 995 21.98 23.79 -23.21
CA ALA A 995 22.26 22.38 -22.88
C ALA A 995 23.76 22.12 -22.68
N TYR A 996 24.46 23.04 -21.99
CA TYR A 996 25.88 22.87 -21.69
C TYR A 996 26.08 21.72 -20.71
N GLY A 997 27.21 21.00 -20.79
CA GLY A 997 27.55 20.04 -19.75
C GLY A 997 29.04 19.79 -19.64
N PHE A 998 29.51 19.52 -18.42
CA PHE A 998 30.92 19.23 -18.13
C PHE A 998 31.38 17.92 -18.78
N ASN A 999 30.50 16.91 -18.83
CA ASN A 999 30.75 15.60 -19.42
C ASN A 999 30.07 15.41 -20.78
N GLY A 1000 29.76 16.52 -21.46
CA GLY A 1000 29.06 16.57 -22.75
C GLY A 1000 27.69 17.26 -22.65
N GLY A 1001 27.23 17.85 -23.76
CA GLY A 1001 25.87 18.38 -23.86
C GLY A 1001 24.84 17.29 -24.18
N GLY A 1002 23.57 17.64 -24.19
CA GLY A 1002 22.49 16.72 -24.56
C GLY A 1002 22.03 16.85 -26.01
N THR A 1003 20.88 16.23 -26.30
CA THR A 1003 20.32 16.11 -27.66
C THR A 1003 19.20 17.10 -27.88
N LEU A 1004 19.21 17.80 -29.04
CA LEU A 1004 18.08 18.58 -29.53
C LEU A 1004 17.38 17.85 -30.68
N THR A 1005 16.11 17.51 -30.50
CA THR A 1005 15.26 16.88 -31.51
C THR A 1005 14.19 17.86 -31.97
N LEU A 1006 14.15 18.16 -33.27
CA LEU A 1006 13.11 19.02 -33.89
C LEU A 1006 12.39 18.23 -34.98
N LYS A 1007 11.05 18.21 -34.93
CA LYS A 1007 10.20 17.66 -36.00
C LYS A 1007 9.06 18.63 -36.28
N ALA A 1008 8.84 18.92 -37.56
CA ALA A 1008 7.74 19.75 -38.03
C ALA A 1008 7.04 19.04 -39.21
N GLY A 1009 5.73 19.24 -39.36
CA GLY A 1009 4.98 18.77 -40.54
C GLY A 1009 5.32 19.54 -41.82
N GLN A 1010 5.99 20.68 -41.68
CA GLN A 1010 6.35 21.60 -42.75
C GLN A 1010 7.87 21.71 -42.96
N THR A 1011 8.29 22.44 -43.99
CA THR A 1011 9.71 22.69 -44.26
C THR A 1011 10.35 23.48 -43.12
N VAL A 1012 11.40 22.93 -42.51
CA VAL A 1012 12.17 23.62 -41.47
C VAL A 1012 13.12 24.64 -42.11
N VAL A 1013 12.99 25.91 -41.71
CA VAL A 1013 13.89 27.00 -42.11
C VAL A 1013 14.75 27.38 -40.92
N ILE A 1014 16.08 27.38 -41.09
CA ILE A 1014 17.05 27.78 -40.06
C ILE A 1014 17.87 28.94 -40.61
N GLY A 1015 17.63 30.16 -40.12
CA GLY A 1015 18.38 31.36 -40.50
C GLY A 1015 17.68 32.67 -40.13
N ASP A 1016 18.41 33.78 -40.19
CA ASP A 1016 17.96 35.12 -39.74
C ASP A 1016 16.96 35.80 -40.70
N ASP A 1017 16.58 35.15 -41.82
CA ASP A 1017 15.80 35.76 -42.91
C ASP A 1017 14.63 34.85 -43.34
N ALA A 1018 13.41 35.23 -42.94
CA ALA A 1018 12.17 34.48 -43.18
C ALA A 1018 11.70 34.46 -44.65
N THR A 1019 12.41 35.15 -45.56
CA THR A 1019 12.02 35.30 -46.97
C THR A 1019 12.37 34.09 -47.86
N LEU A 1020 13.06 33.07 -47.32
CA LEU A 1020 13.52 31.88 -48.04
C LEU A 1020 12.52 30.69 -48.03
N ALA A 1021 11.22 30.97 -48.16
CA ALA A 1021 10.22 29.94 -48.49
C ALA A 1021 10.46 29.43 -49.93
N GLY A 1022 11.51 28.63 -50.12
CA GLY A 1022 11.97 28.17 -51.44
C GLY A 1022 13.48 28.12 -51.61
N GLY A 1023 14.19 27.37 -50.76
CA GLY A 1023 15.48 26.77 -51.14
C GLY A 1023 16.77 27.45 -50.67
N ILE A 1024 17.66 26.56 -50.19
CA ILE A 1024 19.12 26.64 -50.01
C ILE A 1024 19.66 27.49 -48.84
N TRP A 1025 20.36 26.75 -47.97
CA TRP A 1025 21.16 27.17 -46.82
C TRP A 1025 22.18 28.27 -47.11
N ARG A 1026 22.17 29.34 -46.29
CA ARG A 1026 23.38 30.13 -45.98
C ARG A 1026 23.40 30.67 -44.55
N GLN A 1027 24.47 30.29 -43.86
CA GLN A 1027 25.05 30.84 -42.62
C GLN A 1027 24.29 30.66 -41.30
N VAL A 1028 24.54 29.51 -40.67
CA VAL A 1028 24.46 29.32 -39.22
C VAL A 1028 25.55 30.17 -38.54
N ARG A 1029 25.18 31.19 -37.76
CA ARG A 1029 26.09 31.71 -36.74
C ARG A 1029 25.96 30.86 -35.47
N ARG A 1030 26.85 29.86 -35.41
CA ARG A 1030 27.34 29.13 -34.22
C ARG A 1030 26.37 28.17 -33.50
N PHE A 1031 26.39 26.90 -33.94
CA PHE A 1031 26.56 25.79 -32.99
C PHE A 1031 28.05 25.77 -32.60
N GLN A 1032 28.41 26.20 -31.39
CA GLN A 1032 29.78 26.04 -30.88
C GLN A 1032 29.84 24.80 -29.99
N PRO A 1033 30.51 23.70 -30.40
CA PRO A 1033 31.08 22.78 -29.44
C PRO A 1033 32.22 23.53 -28.74
N VAL A 1034 32.00 23.93 -27.50
CA VAL A 1034 33.10 24.37 -26.63
C VAL A 1034 33.66 23.10 -26.02
N TYR A 1035 34.80 22.63 -26.55
CA TYR A 1035 35.63 21.67 -25.83
C TYR A 1035 36.16 22.39 -24.58
N GLY A 1036 35.68 21.98 -23.42
CA GLY A 1036 36.25 22.29 -22.11
C GLY A 1036 36.97 21.07 -21.59
#